data_AF-A0AAU2FV69-F1
#
_entry.id   AF-A0AAU2FV69-F1
#
_cell.length_a   1.000
_cell.length_b   1.000
_cell.length_c   1.000
_cell.angle_alpha   90.00
_cell.angle_beta   90.00
_cell.angle_gamma   90.00
#
_symmetry.space_group_name_H-M   'P 1'
#
loop_
_entity.id
_entity.type
_entity.pdbx_description
1 polymer ?
#
loop_
_entity_poly.entity_id
_entity_poly.type
_entity_poly.pdbx_seq_one_letter_code
_entity_poly.pdbx_strand_id
1 'polypeptide(L)'
;MSPDRPPVPAALRDLAALLRAAGLDPTAEELADALWLAGRIGPPGPAAPDRGLTAQPRKPRTAGGTPPPEEEPVRPEPEPEDPVRLYASRVLGAVTEEAAEFPAGAGVPVRVPGAAALPRILEIQRALRALQRHRPPGPPTRLVLDEPATAEASARALGLVIPVLRPETRREATVRLVMDASPSMAVWHDMFEELRSVCERLGAFRDVQVHYLHRLADGRAAVGRGPGAGTRLRSGDQLRDPTGRALTMVVSDCAGPLWREGEAQRLLHRWAECTPCVVVQPLPQRLWSRSWLPTERGTLTRAEGNAGRLRFRPDRPARPGRPTGGLTVPVLPPSATALGAWARLVAGLGTGPVSAEVGRVLVDHPAAPLPPPRAVRPPRELVRRFRASASPRAVQLAVYLSAAPLTLPVMRLVQRTMLPDSEPSDLAEVLLSGLLRRGQAAGQWYEFVPGVQDVLLGPLGRDEAALVLKHCSEYVLAHFGRGVRNFPALAVSQLTGAPVVEEDGEERVPAGRLPQAFAEVSARVVRRYLPGPPAGDPAAAEPVAPPPGRAWALRTARDRLAAQDRQGGDGGQRGLYEAAAVLRRAVAVPAGPEDLPGEAECELAAVLLRLWAGQRDPELLAEAERAVSGLAAPPARAVLGRVLYERALAAEPDAELLAAAEREFAAVAGVPDPDMDPRLRLDCVVRRAQTLVRLGELREDTGALREARSALEAVADDPSCDPAVRPALGRVLLALLPRNLDPQERTALAGQAAEHLAAGLAAEPSGAAAARVRVELATALRYLPGRLEEAAGQLDLALAEATGDPELRLAALVCLARVHRARSGRDADPAALEDAAEAYGRARRLIPRDGEAYGELLPEWGDVLLDRARAADGRRFTSTAVRVLRDSRAAVPQSDPRSAQRLVRLAEGLRLRHAYEGDVVDLREAEYLLELAVRQGRSPLEQARAWREHGDVQQEIHAHTRALDRLDRAADSYRRAWRAALAADREERRDVAVELAARVQEMRGEVLERLARPRAALDAYRSAVELWTRLGEPAAERREALRSRVRTLEAGL
;
A
#
# COMPACT_ATOMS: atom_id res chain seq x y z
N MET A 1 -9.94 -72.79 -16.17
CA MET A 1 -9.88 -71.80 -17.27
C MET A 1 -10.62 -70.56 -16.80
N SER A 2 -9.88 -69.55 -16.34
CA SER A 2 -10.43 -68.27 -15.90
C SER A 2 -10.63 -67.35 -17.10
N PRO A 3 -11.73 -66.57 -17.16
CA PRO A 3 -11.97 -65.65 -18.26
C PRO A 3 -11.03 -64.46 -18.19
N ASP A 4 -10.51 -64.10 -19.37
CA ASP A 4 -9.52 -63.05 -19.63
C ASP A 4 -10.03 -61.69 -19.11
N ARG A 5 -9.31 -61.09 -18.15
CA ARG A 5 -9.58 -59.72 -17.70
C ARG A 5 -9.02 -58.75 -18.74
N PRO A 6 -9.76 -57.69 -19.12
CA PRO A 6 -9.25 -56.71 -20.06
C PRO A 6 -7.97 -56.04 -19.55
N PRO A 7 -7.01 -55.70 -20.42
CA PRO A 7 -5.74 -55.13 -20.00
C PRO A 7 -5.95 -53.78 -19.31
N VAL A 8 -5.35 -53.62 -18.13
CA VAL A 8 -5.39 -52.35 -17.39
C VAL A 8 -4.71 -51.25 -18.23
N PRO A 9 -5.36 -50.09 -18.44
CA PRO A 9 -4.81 -48.98 -19.21
C PRO A 9 -3.39 -48.61 -18.74
N ALA A 10 -2.47 -48.39 -19.68
CA ALA A 10 -1.07 -48.09 -19.36
C ALA A 10 -0.92 -46.91 -18.40
N ALA A 11 -1.69 -45.84 -18.62
CA ALA A 11 -1.69 -44.66 -17.75
C ALA A 11 -2.08 -44.95 -16.30
N LEU A 12 -2.96 -45.92 -16.04
CA LEU A 12 -3.34 -46.32 -14.67
C LEU A 12 -2.20 -47.09 -13.99
N ARG A 13 -1.47 -47.91 -14.75
CA ARG A 13 -0.26 -48.60 -14.29
C ARG A 13 0.87 -47.63 -13.98
N ASP A 14 1.06 -46.63 -14.83
CA ASP A 14 2.10 -45.60 -14.64
C ASP A 14 1.80 -44.72 -13.42
N LEU A 15 0.54 -44.34 -13.22
CA LEU A 15 0.11 -43.60 -12.03
C LEU A 15 0.30 -44.42 -10.74
N ALA A 16 -0.10 -45.70 -10.75
CA ALA A 16 0.11 -46.58 -9.60
C ALA A 16 1.62 -46.79 -9.31
N ALA A 17 2.45 -46.89 -10.36
CA ALA A 17 3.89 -47.01 -10.22
C ALA A 17 4.54 -45.73 -9.67
N LEU A 18 4.10 -44.56 -10.11
CA LEU A 18 4.56 -43.25 -9.62
C LEU A 18 4.18 -43.02 -8.14
N LEU A 19 2.95 -43.37 -7.76
CA LEU A 19 2.50 -43.25 -6.37
C LEU A 19 3.29 -44.20 -5.45
N ARG A 20 3.57 -45.43 -5.92
CA ARG A 20 4.46 -46.38 -5.22
C ARG A 20 5.90 -45.89 -5.12
N ALA A 21 6.43 -45.28 -6.17
CA ALA A 21 7.76 -44.66 -6.14
C ALA A 21 7.84 -43.47 -5.17
N ALA A 22 6.72 -42.78 -4.94
CA ALA A 22 6.58 -41.73 -3.92
C ALA A 22 6.31 -42.28 -2.50
N GLY A 23 6.33 -43.60 -2.30
CA GLY A 23 6.15 -44.25 -1.00
C GLY A 23 4.70 -44.47 -0.57
N LEU A 24 3.74 -44.35 -1.49
CA LEU A 24 2.31 -44.60 -1.26
C LEU A 24 1.92 -45.93 -1.92
N ASP A 25 1.23 -46.83 -1.22
CA ASP A 25 0.65 -48.05 -1.84
C ASP A 25 -0.88 -47.95 -1.89
N PRO A 26 -1.43 -47.16 -2.84
CA PRO A 26 -2.85 -46.89 -2.88
C PRO A 26 -3.65 -48.13 -3.28
N THR A 27 -4.75 -48.36 -2.58
CA THR A 27 -5.77 -49.34 -2.97
C THR A 27 -6.48 -48.92 -4.27
N ALA A 28 -7.19 -49.87 -4.90
CA ALA A 28 -7.95 -49.58 -6.12
C ALA A 28 -9.02 -48.49 -5.90
N GLU A 29 -9.59 -48.40 -4.69
CA GLU A 29 -10.58 -47.40 -4.31
C GLU A 29 -9.95 -46.02 -4.11
N GLU A 30 -8.77 -45.93 -3.47
CA GLU A 30 -8.02 -44.68 -3.33
C GLU A 30 -7.50 -44.13 -4.66
N LEU A 31 -7.12 -45.01 -5.59
CA LEU A 31 -6.78 -44.64 -6.97
C LEU A 31 -8.00 -44.09 -7.73
N ALA A 32 -9.16 -44.70 -7.56
CA ALA A 32 -10.41 -44.22 -8.16
C ALA A 32 -10.83 -42.85 -7.58
N ASP A 33 -10.72 -42.67 -6.26
CA ASP A 33 -11.01 -41.42 -5.57
C ASP A 33 -10.04 -40.30 -5.98
N ALA A 34 -8.75 -40.60 -6.11
CA ALA A 34 -7.74 -39.65 -6.55
C ALA A 34 -8.02 -39.15 -7.98
N LEU A 35 -8.38 -40.05 -8.90
CA LEU A 35 -8.76 -39.70 -10.27
C LEU A 35 -10.07 -38.91 -10.33
N TRP A 36 -11.04 -39.27 -9.50
CA TRP A 36 -12.30 -38.55 -9.38
C TRP A 36 -12.11 -37.13 -8.83
N LEU A 37 -11.24 -36.97 -7.82
CA LEU A 37 -10.86 -35.67 -7.25
C LEU A 37 -10.10 -34.81 -8.27
N ALA A 38 -9.18 -35.40 -9.02
CA ALA A 38 -8.43 -34.69 -10.07
C ALA A 38 -9.36 -34.11 -11.15
N GLY A 39 -10.49 -34.76 -11.45
CA GLY A 39 -11.51 -34.22 -12.37
C GLY A 39 -12.38 -33.09 -11.78
N ARG A 40 -12.36 -32.90 -10.44
CA ARG A 40 -13.14 -31.88 -9.72
C ARG A 40 -12.32 -30.69 -9.27
N ILE A 41 -11.00 -30.86 -9.20
CA ILE A 41 -10.03 -29.81 -8.92
C ILE A 41 -9.56 -29.32 -10.30
N GLY A 42 -9.97 -28.11 -10.70
CA GLY A 42 -9.51 -27.52 -11.96
C GLY A 42 -7.98 -27.50 -12.07
N PRO A 43 -7.40 -27.41 -13.28
CA PRO A 43 -5.96 -27.47 -13.46
C PRO A 43 -5.29 -26.43 -12.55
N PRO A 44 -4.19 -26.78 -11.88
CA PRO A 44 -3.45 -25.81 -11.10
C PRO A 44 -3.09 -24.66 -12.06
N GLY A 45 -3.51 -23.44 -11.70
CA GLY A 45 -2.96 -22.24 -12.35
C GLY A 45 -1.43 -22.29 -12.25
N PRO A 46 -0.70 -21.58 -13.14
CA PRO A 46 0.75 -21.67 -13.22
C PRO A 46 1.35 -21.55 -11.81
N ALA A 47 2.05 -22.60 -11.41
CA ALA A 47 2.58 -22.73 -10.07
C ALA A 47 3.55 -21.57 -9.82
N ALA A 48 3.22 -20.74 -8.84
CA ALA A 48 4.24 -19.93 -8.20
C ALA A 48 5.33 -20.88 -7.66
N PRO A 49 6.62 -20.50 -7.76
CA PRO A 49 7.72 -21.40 -7.42
C PRO A 49 7.59 -21.92 -5.98
N ASP A 50 7.71 -23.23 -5.88
CA ASP A 50 7.30 -24.09 -4.77
C ASP A 50 8.18 -23.86 -3.53
N ARG A 51 7.58 -23.36 -2.44
CA ARG A 51 8.16 -23.42 -1.08
C ARG A 51 7.67 -24.71 -0.44
N GLY A 52 8.50 -25.75 -0.50
CA GLY A 52 8.22 -27.07 0.06
C GLY A 52 7.89 -27.03 1.55
N LEU A 53 6.67 -27.44 1.88
CA LEU A 53 6.26 -27.88 3.21
C LEU A 53 6.29 -29.41 3.23
N THR A 54 7.28 -29.97 3.92
CA THR A 54 7.31 -31.40 4.25
C THR A 54 6.25 -31.69 5.32
N ALA A 55 5.14 -32.31 4.92
CA ALA A 55 4.22 -32.97 5.84
C ALA A 55 4.84 -34.30 6.32
N GLN A 56 5.12 -34.41 7.62
CA GLN A 56 5.60 -35.66 8.23
C GLN A 56 4.45 -36.68 8.41
N PRO A 57 4.72 -37.99 8.28
CA PRO A 57 3.72 -39.04 8.47
C PRO A 57 3.38 -39.23 9.96
N ARG A 58 2.09 -39.31 10.28
CA ARG A 58 1.60 -39.62 11.64
C ARG A 58 1.92 -41.07 12.02
N LYS A 59 2.69 -41.27 13.08
CA LYS A 59 2.92 -42.59 13.71
C LYS A 59 1.74 -43.00 14.64
N PRO A 60 1.52 -44.32 14.86
CA PRO A 60 0.44 -44.82 15.72
C PRO A 60 0.72 -44.56 17.20
N ARG A 61 -0.32 -44.27 17.97
CA ARG A 61 -0.25 -44.04 19.43
C ARG A 61 -0.04 -45.37 20.16
N THR A 62 1.12 -45.54 20.79
CA THR A 62 1.33 -46.53 21.86
C THR A 62 0.76 -46.01 23.18
N ALA A 63 0.04 -46.87 23.88
CA ALA A 63 -0.46 -46.67 25.23
C ALA A 63 0.68 -46.80 26.25
N GLY A 64 0.71 -45.91 27.25
CA GLY A 64 1.64 -45.97 28.38
C GLY A 64 2.30 -44.62 28.68
N GLY A 65 1.69 -43.84 29.57
CA GLY A 65 2.22 -42.58 30.06
C GLY A 65 1.15 -41.77 30.78
N THR A 66 1.22 -41.76 32.10
CA THR A 66 0.35 -41.08 33.06
C THR A 66 0.04 -39.63 32.65
N PRO A 67 -1.22 -39.17 32.73
CA PRO A 67 -1.56 -37.78 32.41
C PRO A 67 -0.99 -36.83 33.48
N PRO A 68 -0.48 -35.64 33.10
CA PRO A 68 -0.19 -34.58 34.06
C PRO A 68 -1.50 -34.06 34.67
N PRO A 69 -1.46 -33.47 35.88
CA PRO A 69 -2.67 -33.07 36.60
C PRO A 69 -3.46 -32.01 35.83
N GLU A 70 -4.78 -32.17 35.82
CA GLU A 70 -5.73 -31.20 35.28
C GLU A 70 -5.66 -29.90 36.09
N GLU A 71 -5.08 -28.85 35.50
CA GLU A 71 -5.36 -27.48 35.92
C GLU A 71 -6.81 -27.18 35.53
N GLU A 72 -7.66 -26.97 36.54
CA GLU A 72 -9.01 -26.43 36.37
C GLU A 72 -8.95 -25.14 35.54
N PRO A 73 -9.82 -24.98 34.52
CA PRO A 73 -9.89 -23.73 33.79
C PRO A 73 -10.42 -22.66 34.74
N VAL A 74 -9.53 -21.80 35.23
CA VAL A 74 -9.90 -20.52 35.85
C VAL A 74 -10.81 -19.79 34.86
N ARG A 75 -12.09 -19.68 35.21
CA ARG A 75 -13.04 -18.84 34.48
C ARG A 75 -12.53 -17.40 34.57
N PRO A 76 -12.29 -16.70 33.45
CA PRO A 76 -12.03 -15.27 33.53
C PRO A 76 -13.30 -14.60 34.08
N GLU A 77 -13.14 -13.82 35.14
CA GLU A 77 -14.15 -12.86 35.58
C GLU A 77 -14.50 -11.92 34.41
N PRO A 78 -15.76 -11.46 34.28
CA PRO A 78 -16.16 -10.62 33.16
C PRO A 78 -15.47 -9.26 33.28
N GLU A 79 -14.49 -9.01 32.41
CA GLU A 79 -13.95 -7.67 32.22
C GLU A 79 -15.09 -6.70 31.83
N PRO A 80 -15.07 -5.45 32.34
CA PRO A 80 -16.09 -4.46 32.02
C PRO A 80 -16.11 -4.20 30.50
N GLU A 81 -17.32 -4.18 29.93
CA GLU A 81 -17.58 -4.05 28.49
C GLU A 81 -16.70 -2.98 27.82
N ASP A 82 -15.80 -3.45 26.95
CA ASP A 82 -14.98 -2.62 26.09
C ASP A 82 -15.88 -1.84 25.11
N PRO A 83 -15.92 -0.49 25.13
CA PRO A 83 -16.86 0.27 24.33
C PRO A 83 -16.53 0.18 22.84
N VAL A 84 -17.55 -0.19 22.06
CA VAL A 84 -17.54 -0.31 20.60
C VAL A 84 -16.85 0.89 19.93
N ARG A 85 -15.79 0.60 19.15
CA ARG A 85 -15.11 1.59 18.31
C ARG A 85 -16.08 2.18 17.30
N LEU A 86 -16.30 3.49 17.34
CA LEU A 86 -17.17 4.20 16.39
C LEU A 86 -16.53 4.45 15.01
N TYR A 87 -15.34 3.92 14.74
CA TYR A 87 -14.75 3.88 13.41
C TYR A 87 -13.91 2.61 13.22
N ALA A 88 -14.23 1.82 12.21
CA ALA A 88 -13.31 0.81 11.67
C ALA A 88 -12.23 1.51 10.84
N SER A 89 -11.20 2.05 11.48
CA SER A 89 -9.95 2.36 10.78
C SER A 89 -9.21 1.06 10.48
N ARG A 90 -9.67 0.39 9.42
CA ARG A 90 -8.95 -0.50 8.50
C ARG A 90 -9.96 -1.09 7.51
N VAL A 91 -10.40 -0.26 6.57
CA VAL A 91 -11.07 -0.73 5.35
C VAL A 91 -10.28 -0.22 4.16
N LEU A 92 -9.87 -1.19 3.32
CA LEU A 92 -9.11 -1.13 2.06
C LEU A 92 -7.58 -1.11 2.22
N GLY A 93 -6.95 -2.18 1.72
CA GLY A 93 -5.56 -2.53 1.96
C GLY A 93 -4.57 -1.88 1.01
N ALA A 94 -3.30 -2.21 1.26
CA ALA A 94 -2.15 -1.91 0.44
C ALA A 94 -2.41 -2.17 -1.05
N VAL A 95 -2.61 -1.08 -1.77
CA VAL A 95 -2.07 -0.84 -3.11
C VAL A 95 -1.31 0.48 -2.96
N THR A 96 -0.14 0.52 -3.55
CA THR A 96 0.83 1.62 -3.62
C THR A 96 0.20 3.02 -3.63
N GLU A 97 0.69 3.84 -2.68
CA GLU A 97 0.77 5.31 -2.57
C GLU A 97 -0.45 6.20 -2.90
N GLU A 98 -0.52 7.30 -2.13
CA GLU A 98 -1.55 8.35 -2.10
C GLU A 98 -2.89 8.00 -1.43
N ALA A 99 -2.84 7.56 -0.16
CA ALA A 99 -3.97 7.71 0.75
C ALA A 99 -3.83 9.03 1.51
N ALA A 100 -4.81 9.93 1.37
CA ALA A 100 -4.89 11.21 2.07
C ALA A 100 -4.56 11.07 3.57
N GLU A 101 -3.51 11.75 4.00
CA GLU A 101 -3.09 11.86 5.39
C GLU A 101 -4.22 12.46 6.24
N PHE A 102 -4.78 11.65 7.13
CA PHE A 102 -5.53 12.17 8.27
C PHE A 102 -4.53 12.33 9.44
N PRO A 103 -4.38 13.52 10.03
CA PRO A 103 -3.46 13.73 11.13
C PRO A 103 -3.99 13.01 12.38
N ALA A 104 -3.38 11.88 12.72
CA ALA A 104 -3.58 11.23 14.00
C ALA A 104 -2.65 11.89 15.03
N GLY A 105 -3.11 12.97 15.68
CA GLY A 105 -2.38 13.59 16.78
C GLY A 105 -3.11 14.75 17.45
N ALA A 106 -3.44 14.56 18.74
CA ALA A 106 -3.90 15.54 19.71
C ALA A 106 -5.36 16.05 19.60
N GLY A 107 -6.30 15.24 20.08
CA GLY A 107 -7.63 15.69 20.52
C GLY A 107 -8.29 14.62 21.39
N VAL A 108 -8.87 15.00 22.53
CA VAL A 108 -9.74 14.09 23.30
C VAL A 108 -10.96 13.81 22.41
N PRO A 109 -11.23 12.55 22.01
CA PRO A 109 -12.33 12.25 21.11
C PRO A 109 -13.65 12.51 21.85
N VAL A 110 -14.35 13.57 21.46
CA VAL A 110 -15.73 13.82 21.88
C VAL A 110 -16.61 12.74 21.25
N ARG A 111 -17.17 11.87 22.08
CA ARG A 111 -18.06 10.79 21.68
C ARG A 111 -19.42 11.37 21.30
N VAL A 112 -19.74 11.41 20.01
CA VAL A 112 -21.11 11.70 19.55
C VAL A 112 -21.81 10.36 19.30
N PRO A 113 -22.96 10.08 19.93
CA PRO A 113 -23.71 8.87 19.66
C PRO A 113 -24.09 8.81 18.17
N GLY A 114 -23.59 7.80 17.45
CA GLY A 114 -24.07 7.50 16.11
C GLY A 114 -25.50 6.95 16.19
N ALA A 115 -26.39 7.42 15.32
CA ALA A 115 -27.69 6.76 15.13
C ALA A 115 -27.46 5.33 14.62
N ALA A 116 -28.12 4.35 15.25
CA ALA A 116 -28.03 2.94 14.85
C ALA A 116 -28.43 2.76 13.38
N ALA A 117 -27.64 2.01 12.61
CA ALA A 117 -27.89 1.75 11.19
C ALA A 117 -29.06 0.77 10.97
N LEU A 118 -29.29 -0.14 11.92
CA LEU A 118 -30.50 -0.94 12.03
C LEU A 118 -31.48 -0.29 13.01
N PRO A 119 -32.64 0.20 12.54
CA PRO A 119 -33.66 0.70 13.45
C PRO A 119 -34.13 -0.43 14.37
N ARG A 120 -34.21 -0.13 15.67
CA ARG A 120 -34.78 -1.04 16.70
C ARG A 120 -34.07 -2.40 16.78
N ILE A 121 -32.74 -2.39 16.90
CA ILE A 121 -31.87 -3.58 17.00
C ILE A 121 -32.37 -4.63 18.01
N LEU A 122 -32.91 -4.21 19.15
CA LEU A 122 -33.46 -5.12 20.17
C LEU A 122 -34.68 -5.90 19.67
N GLU A 123 -35.53 -5.28 18.84
CA GLU A 123 -36.67 -5.96 18.22
C GLU A 123 -36.20 -7.02 17.22
N ILE A 124 -35.16 -6.71 16.44
CA ILE A 124 -34.54 -7.68 15.49
C ILE A 124 -33.94 -8.86 16.26
N GLN A 125 -33.20 -8.59 17.34
CA GLN A 125 -32.64 -9.65 18.19
C GLN A 125 -33.75 -10.53 18.78
N ARG A 126 -34.85 -9.95 19.29
CA ARG A 126 -36.01 -10.70 19.79
C ARG A 126 -36.67 -11.52 18.68
N ALA A 127 -36.82 -10.96 17.49
CA ALA A 127 -37.45 -11.62 16.34
C ALA A 127 -36.65 -12.84 15.86
N LEU A 128 -35.32 -12.77 15.88
CA LEU A 128 -34.44 -13.86 15.47
C LEU A 128 -34.30 -14.97 16.52
N ARG A 129 -34.76 -14.79 17.78
CA ARG A 129 -34.66 -15.83 18.85
C ARG A 129 -35.27 -17.17 18.45
N ALA A 130 -36.23 -17.17 17.53
CA ALA A 130 -36.78 -18.40 16.95
C ALA A 130 -35.71 -19.35 16.41
N LEU A 131 -34.59 -18.83 15.89
CA LEU A 131 -33.49 -19.64 15.35
C LEU A 131 -32.75 -20.46 16.42
N GLN A 132 -32.88 -20.15 17.71
CA GLN A 132 -32.35 -21.01 18.78
C GLN A 132 -32.99 -22.41 18.78
N ARG A 133 -34.19 -22.55 18.19
CA ARG A 133 -34.88 -23.84 18.05
C ARG A 133 -34.68 -24.47 16.66
N HIS A 134 -33.93 -23.84 15.77
CA HIS A 134 -33.63 -24.42 14.47
C HIS A 134 -32.75 -25.66 14.64
N ARG A 135 -33.16 -26.76 14.01
CA ARG A 135 -32.41 -28.01 13.98
C ARG A 135 -31.98 -28.30 12.54
N PRO A 136 -30.66 -28.39 12.27
CA PRO A 136 -30.19 -28.73 10.94
C PRO A 136 -30.60 -30.18 10.59
N PRO A 137 -30.87 -30.47 9.31
CA PRO A 137 -31.27 -31.80 8.86
C PRO A 137 -30.13 -32.84 8.81
N GLY A 138 -28.87 -32.41 8.91
CA GLY A 138 -27.72 -33.32 8.94
C GLY A 138 -27.66 -34.15 10.24
N PRO A 139 -26.93 -35.29 10.24
CA PRO A 139 -26.71 -36.08 11.47
C PRO A 139 -26.05 -35.21 12.55
N PRO A 140 -26.13 -35.49 13.85
CA PRO A 140 -25.46 -34.69 14.88
C PRO A 140 -23.94 -34.66 14.71
N THR A 141 -23.26 -33.52 14.96
CA THR A 141 -21.78 -33.45 14.83
C THR A 141 -21.06 -34.00 16.05
N ARG A 142 -21.69 -33.86 17.21
CA ARG A 142 -21.10 -34.22 18.49
C ARG A 142 -22.08 -35.13 19.20
N LEU A 143 -21.59 -36.33 19.48
CA LEU A 143 -22.26 -37.26 20.37
C LEU A 143 -21.57 -37.13 21.73
N VAL A 144 -22.37 -36.93 22.77
CA VAL A 144 -21.91 -36.93 24.16
C VAL A 144 -22.34 -38.24 24.80
N LEU A 145 -21.59 -38.70 25.79
CA LEU A 145 -21.97 -39.87 26.56
C LEU A 145 -23.28 -39.57 27.28
N ASP A 146 -24.27 -40.43 27.08
CA ASP A 146 -25.45 -40.48 27.91
C ASP A 146 -25.05 -41.24 29.18
N GLU A 147 -24.54 -40.51 30.17
CA GLU A 147 -24.06 -41.07 31.43
C GLU A 147 -25.07 -42.03 32.08
N PRO A 148 -26.37 -41.67 32.25
CA PRO A 148 -27.34 -42.59 32.83
C PRO A 148 -27.63 -43.80 31.93
N ALA A 149 -27.80 -43.62 30.61
CA ALA A 149 -28.04 -44.76 29.73
C ALA A 149 -26.82 -45.68 29.59
N THR A 150 -25.61 -45.12 29.67
CA THR A 150 -24.34 -45.86 29.70
C THR A 150 -24.21 -46.66 30.98
N ALA A 151 -24.50 -46.05 32.14
CA ALA A 151 -24.48 -46.74 33.43
C ALA A 151 -25.47 -47.92 33.42
N GLU A 152 -26.67 -47.72 32.89
CA GLU A 152 -27.70 -48.74 32.84
C GLU A 152 -27.40 -49.87 31.84
N ALA A 153 -26.90 -49.53 30.65
CA ALA A 153 -26.45 -50.53 29.68
C ALA A 153 -25.26 -51.35 30.21
N SER A 154 -24.32 -50.70 30.90
CA SER A 154 -23.15 -51.35 31.50
C SER A 154 -23.54 -52.26 32.68
N ALA A 155 -24.50 -51.84 33.51
CA ALA A 155 -25.01 -52.64 34.62
C ALA A 155 -25.68 -53.93 34.13
N ARG A 156 -26.42 -53.87 33.00
CA ARG A 156 -27.06 -55.04 32.39
C ARG A 156 -26.06 -55.98 31.71
N ALA A 157 -24.87 -55.51 31.38
CA ALA A 157 -23.86 -56.26 30.64
C ALA A 157 -22.85 -57.01 31.55
N LEU A 158 -23.20 -57.22 32.83
CA LEU A 158 -22.44 -58.08 33.77
C LEU A 158 -20.94 -57.74 33.86
N GLY A 159 -20.61 -56.43 33.90
CA GLY A 159 -19.24 -55.94 34.14
C GLY A 159 -18.53 -55.34 32.91
N LEU A 160 -19.17 -55.33 31.75
CA LEU A 160 -18.66 -54.63 30.56
C LEU A 160 -19.20 -53.19 30.49
N VAL A 161 -18.32 -52.21 30.27
CA VAL A 161 -18.71 -50.81 30.07
C VAL A 161 -19.22 -50.62 28.64
N ILE A 162 -20.52 -50.35 28.50
CA ILE A 162 -21.18 -50.10 27.21
C ILE A 162 -21.53 -48.61 27.09
N PRO A 163 -20.72 -47.80 26.37
CA PRO A 163 -21.01 -46.39 26.18
C PRO A 163 -22.26 -46.19 25.30
N VAL A 164 -23.29 -45.56 25.85
CA VAL A 164 -24.45 -45.09 25.11
C VAL A 164 -24.23 -43.62 24.77
N LEU A 165 -24.26 -43.29 23.48
CA LEU A 165 -24.01 -41.95 23.00
C LEU A 165 -25.33 -41.27 22.60
N ARG A 166 -25.52 -40.01 23.02
CA ARG A 166 -26.66 -39.17 22.62
C ARG A 166 -26.19 -37.90 21.90
N PRO A 167 -26.98 -37.37 20.97
CA PRO A 167 -26.62 -36.13 20.27
C PRO A 167 -26.63 -34.90 21.19
N GLU A 168 -25.59 -34.08 21.09
CA GLU A 168 -25.58 -32.74 21.68
C GLU A 168 -26.36 -31.78 20.78
N THR A 169 -27.64 -31.55 21.10
CA THR A 169 -28.58 -30.83 20.22
C THR A 169 -28.52 -29.30 20.29
N ARG A 170 -27.65 -28.71 21.13
CA ARG A 170 -27.53 -27.26 21.26
C ARG A 170 -26.46 -26.71 20.31
N ARG A 171 -26.82 -25.67 19.54
CA ARG A 171 -25.91 -24.87 18.68
C ARG A 171 -25.18 -25.71 17.63
N GLU A 172 -25.90 -26.50 16.85
CA GLU A 172 -25.30 -27.25 15.73
C GLU A 172 -25.23 -26.45 14.42
N ALA A 173 -26.09 -25.43 14.26
CA ALA A 173 -26.16 -24.66 13.03
C ALA A 173 -25.09 -23.55 12.97
N THR A 174 -24.51 -23.32 11.80
CA THR A 174 -23.61 -22.20 11.52
C THR A 174 -24.36 -21.15 10.71
N VAL A 175 -24.25 -19.87 11.04
CA VAL A 175 -24.78 -18.80 10.16
C VAL A 175 -23.65 -18.24 9.30
N ARG A 176 -23.90 -18.12 7.99
CA ARG A 176 -23.02 -17.47 7.02
C ARG A 176 -23.63 -16.13 6.63
N LEU A 177 -22.99 -15.06 7.05
CA LEU A 177 -23.34 -13.69 6.67
C LEU A 177 -22.46 -13.28 5.50
N VAL A 178 -23.07 -13.08 4.33
CA VAL A 178 -22.37 -12.75 3.08
C VAL A 178 -22.79 -11.36 2.63
N MET A 179 -21.90 -10.37 2.68
CA MET A 179 -22.17 -9.02 2.17
C MET A 179 -21.70 -8.89 0.72
N ASP A 180 -22.53 -8.34 -0.15
CA ASP A 180 -22.08 -7.91 -1.49
C ASP A 180 -21.04 -6.79 -1.36
N ALA A 181 -19.87 -6.96 -2.01
CA ALA A 181 -18.78 -5.97 -2.00
C ALA A 181 -18.90 -4.93 -3.13
N SER A 182 -20.09 -4.83 -3.76
CA SER A 182 -20.35 -3.86 -4.80
C SER A 182 -20.30 -2.41 -4.26
N PRO A 183 -19.99 -1.43 -5.13
CA PRO A 183 -19.87 -0.04 -4.77
C PRO A 183 -20.96 0.57 -3.89
N SER A 184 -22.21 0.26 -4.24
CA SER A 184 -23.41 0.77 -3.58
C SER A 184 -23.62 0.17 -2.20
N MET A 185 -22.91 -0.92 -1.87
CA MET A 185 -23.01 -1.58 -0.56
C MET A 185 -22.21 -0.89 0.54
N ALA A 186 -21.35 0.07 0.20
CA ALA A 186 -20.59 0.83 1.19
C ALA A 186 -21.50 1.58 2.19
N VAL A 187 -22.67 2.07 1.76
CA VAL A 187 -23.64 2.73 2.65
C VAL A 187 -24.23 1.79 3.70
N TRP A 188 -24.24 0.48 3.45
CA TRP A 188 -24.91 -0.55 4.25
C TRP A 188 -23.94 -1.34 5.16
N HIS A 189 -22.67 -0.96 5.21
CA HIS A 189 -21.66 -1.69 5.98
C HIS A 189 -21.94 -1.68 7.48
N ASP A 190 -22.33 -0.54 8.04
CA ASP A 190 -22.65 -0.40 9.47
C ASP A 190 -23.86 -1.29 9.84
N MET A 191 -24.87 -1.34 8.96
CA MET A 191 -26.03 -2.23 9.10
C MET A 191 -25.63 -3.72 9.08
N PHE A 192 -24.65 -4.09 8.24
CA PHE A 192 -24.15 -5.46 8.15
C PHE A 192 -23.41 -5.88 9.44
N GLU A 193 -22.55 -5.02 9.98
CA GLU A 193 -21.84 -5.29 11.24
C GLU A 193 -22.80 -5.31 12.45
N GLU A 194 -23.83 -4.46 12.46
CA GLU A 194 -24.88 -4.54 13.49
C GLU A 194 -25.67 -5.86 13.39
N LEU A 195 -26.01 -6.32 12.18
CA LEU A 195 -26.68 -7.61 11.97
C LEU A 195 -25.80 -8.79 12.40
N ARG A 196 -24.49 -8.70 12.14
CA ARG A 196 -23.49 -9.66 12.62
C ARG A 196 -23.48 -9.70 14.15
N SER A 197 -23.41 -8.56 14.81
CA SER A 197 -23.43 -8.46 16.27
C SER A 197 -24.72 -9.07 16.85
N VAL A 198 -25.87 -8.85 16.21
CA VAL A 198 -27.13 -9.50 16.60
C VAL A 198 -27.04 -11.03 16.52
N CYS A 199 -26.45 -11.56 15.44
CA CYS A 199 -26.29 -13.01 15.26
C CYS A 199 -25.33 -13.63 16.29
N GLU A 200 -24.23 -12.95 16.60
CA GLU A 200 -23.25 -13.37 17.62
C GLU A 200 -23.90 -13.38 19.02
N ARG A 201 -24.65 -12.33 19.37
CA ARG A 201 -25.35 -12.20 20.67
C ARG A 201 -26.58 -13.10 20.81
N LEU A 202 -27.08 -13.69 19.73
CA LEU A 202 -28.27 -14.55 19.76
C LEU A 202 -28.02 -15.89 20.47
N GLY A 203 -26.77 -16.36 20.48
CA GLY A 203 -26.39 -17.65 21.05
C GLY A 203 -27.05 -18.88 20.39
N ALA A 204 -27.64 -18.70 19.20
CA ALA A 204 -28.34 -19.74 18.44
C ALA A 204 -27.39 -20.61 17.60
N PHE A 205 -26.23 -20.06 17.21
CA PHE A 205 -25.32 -20.67 16.25
C PHE A 205 -24.07 -21.22 16.93
N ARG A 206 -23.49 -22.27 16.34
CA ARG A 206 -22.15 -22.77 16.68
C ARG A 206 -21.08 -21.74 16.37
N ASP A 207 -21.24 -21.10 15.22
CA ASP A 207 -20.26 -20.23 14.58
C ASP A 207 -21.00 -19.20 13.70
N VAL A 208 -20.44 -18.00 13.63
CA VAL A 208 -20.93 -16.87 12.81
C VAL A 208 -19.84 -16.54 11.79
N GLN A 209 -20.03 -16.99 10.56
CA GLN A 209 -19.05 -16.85 9.49
C GLN A 209 -19.35 -15.64 8.63
N VAL A 210 -18.43 -14.68 8.59
CA VAL A 210 -18.54 -13.48 7.77
C VAL A 210 -17.75 -13.64 6.47
N HIS A 211 -18.40 -13.28 5.37
CA HIS A 211 -17.85 -13.31 4.02
C HIS A 211 -18.28 -12.08 3.22
N TYR A 212 -17.50 -11.74 2.21
CA TYR A 212 -17.78 -10.67 1.26
C TYR A 212 -17.76 -11.22 -0.16
N LEU A 213 -18.77 -10.90 -0.96
CA LEU A 213 -18.93 -11.37 -2.33
C LEU A 213 -18.31 -10.34 -3.30
N HIS A 214 -17.24 -10.76 -3.97
CA HIS A 214 -16.42 -9.96 -4.87
C HIS A 214 -16.59 -10.39 -6.32
N ARG A 215 -16.45 -9.43 -7.24
CA ARG A 215 -16.35 -9.69 -8.68
C ARG A 215 -14.90 -9.77 -9.10
N LEU A 216 -14.50 -10.87 -9.73
CA LEU A 216 -13.19 -11.01 -10.34
C LEU A 216 -13.12 -10.25 -11.69
N ALA A 217 -11.91 -10.00 -12.19
CA ALA A 217 -11.70 -9.32 -13.47
C ALA A 217 -12.37 -10.06 -14.65
N ASP A 218 -12.42 -11.38 -14.58
CA ASP A 218 -13.09 -12.27 -15.54
C ASP A 218 -14.62 -12.34 -15.38
N GLY A 219 -15.19 -11.57 -14.44
CA GLY A 219 -16.62 -11.51 -14.17
C GLY A 219 -17.13 -12.54 -13.16
N ARG A 220 -16.34 -13.56 -12.79
CA ARG A 220 -16.79 -14.61 -11.86
C ARG A 220 -16.99 -14.10 -10.43
N ALA A 221 -17.93 -14.73 -9.73
CA ALA A 221 -18.15 -14.49 -8.30
C ALA A 221 -17.08 -15.18 -7.43
N ALA A 222 -16.47 -14.43 -6.53
CA ALA A 222 -15.55 -14.94 -5.53
C ALA A 222 -15.92 -14.46 -4.12
N VAL A 223 -15.51 -15.21 -3.10
CA VAL A 223 -15.75 -14.85 -1.70
C VAL A 223 -14.43 -14.54 -1.00
N GLY A 224 -14.43 -13.47 -0.21
CA GLY A 224 -13.33 -13.04 0.65
C GLY A 224 -13.77 -12.96 2.12
N ARG A 225 -12.82 -12.73 3.01
CA ARG A 225 -13.08 -12.50 4.45
C ARG A 225 -13.20 -11.02 4.81
N GLY A 226 -12.88 -10.12 3.89
CA GLY A 226 -13.00 -8.68 4.09
C GLY A 226 -13.59 -7.96 2.87
N PRO A 227 -14.03 -6.71 3.04
CA PRO A 227 -14.65 -5.91 1.99
C PRO A 227 -13.67 -5.36 0.94
N GLY A 228 -12.36 -5.47 1.17
CA GLY A 228 -11.33 -4.87 0.32
C GLY A 228 -10.63 -5.83 -0.65
N ALA A 229 -10.05 -5.27 -1.73
CA ALA A 229 -9.41 -6.00 -2.82
C ALA A 229 -8.17 -6.85 -2.41
N GLY A 230 -7.54 -6.55 -1.26
CA GLY A 230 -6.41 -7.31 -0.70
C GLY A 230 -6.80 -8.59 0.06
N THR A 231 -8.08 -8.94 0.13
CA THR A 231 -8.51 -10.19 0.75
C THR A 231 -8.20 -11.39 -0.15
N ARG A 232 -7.77 -12.51 0.43
CA ARG A 232 -7.57 -13.74 -0.35
C ARG A 232 -8.93 -14.25 -0.85
N LEU A 233 -9.15 -14.11 -2.16
CA LEU A 233 -10.39 -14.53 -2.81
C LEU A 233 -10.39 -16.04 -3.06
N ARG A 234 -11.57 -16.65 -2.85
CA ARG A 234 -11.84 -18.07 -3.08
C ARG A 234 -13.09 -18.24 -3.94
N SER A 235 -13.27 -19.40 -4.57
CA SER A 235 -14.53 -19.68 -5.26
C SER A 235 -15.69 -19.61 -4.26
N GLY A 236 -16.80 -18.96 -4.67
CA GLY A 236 -18.04 -18.94 -3.89
C GLY A 236 -18.62 -20.33 -3.62
N ASP A 237 -18.24 -21.33 -4.42
CA ASP A 237 -18.68 -22.72 -4.24
C ASP A 237 -18.19 -23.34 -2.92
N GLN A 238 -17.15 -22.78 -2.30
CA GLN A 238 -16.69 -23.22 -0.98
C GLN A 238 -17.73 -22.99 0.13
N LEU A 239 -18.68 -22.07 -0.09
CA LEU A 239 -19.79 -21.84 0.85
C LEU A 239 -20.97 -22.78 0.61
N ARG A 240 -20.88 -23.73 -0.33
CA ARG A 240 -21.86 -24.80 -0.47
C ARG A 240 -21.67 -25.80 0.65
N ASP A 241 -22.72 -26.06 1.43
CA ASP A 241 -22.68 -27.02 2.52
C ASP A 241 -23.69 -28.15 2.31
N PRO A 242 -23.28 -29.27 1.70
CA PRO A 242 -24.16 -30.42 1.49
C PRO A 242 -24.61 -31.08 2.80
N THR A 243 -23.99 -30.76 3.95
CA THR A 243 -24.41 -31.30 5.26
C THR A 243 -25.70 -30.66 5.78
N GLY A 244 -26.13 -29.54 5.18
CA GLY A 244 -27.36 -28.85 5.56
C GLY A 244 -27.27 -28.08 6.89
N ARG A 245 -26.08 -27.95 7.49
CA ARG A 245 -25.90 -27.35 8.82
C ARG A 245 -25.73 -25.84 8.80
N ALA A 246 -25.35 -25.29 7.66
CA ALA A 246 -25.27 -23.85 7.51
C ALA A 246 -26.64 -23.22 7.23
N LEU A 247 -26.79 -21.97 7.63
CA LEU A 247 -27.83 -21.07 7.19
C LEU A 247 -27.14 -19.88 6.52
N THR A 248 -27.56 -19.49 5.32
CA THR A 248 -26.91 -18.40 4.57
C THR A 248 -27.80 -17.17 4.51
N MET A 249 -27.31 -16.03 4.98
CA MET A 249 -27.94 -14.72 4.82
C MET A 249 -27.05 -13.85 3.93
N VAL A 250 -27.55 -13.50 2.75
CA VAL A 250 -26.86 -12.61 1.82
C VAL A 250 -27.40 -11.19 1.98
N VAL A 251 -26.55 -10.23 2.29
CA VAL A 251 -26.91 -8.81 2.38
C VAL A 251 -26.47 -8.11 1.10
N SER A 252 -27.43 -7.71 0.27
CA SER A 252 -27.14 -7.08 -1.02
C SER A 252 -28.28 -6.21 -1.50
N ASP A 253 -27.94 -5.14 -2.21
CA ASP A 253 -28.87 -4.30 -2.94
C ASP A 253 -29.34 -4.91 -4.28
N CYS A 254 -28.77 -6.06 -4.66
CA CYS A 254 -29.00 -6.77 -5.92
C CYS A 254 -28.86 -5.90 -7.17
N ALA A 255 -28.10 -4.79 -7.11
CA ALA A 255 -27.91 -3.85 -8.21
C ALA A 255 -26.54 -3.98 -8.89
N GLY A 256 -25.57 -4.60 -8.22
CA GLY A 256 -24.20 -4.72 -8.70
C GLY A 256 -24.01 -5.57 -9.96
N PRO A 257 -22.83 -5.49 -10.62
CA PRO A 257 -22.54 -6.21 -11.86
C PRO A 257 -22.64 -7.73 -11.76
N LEU A 258 -22.30 -8.34 -10.60
CA LEU A 258 -22.44 -9.78 -10.37
C LEU A 258 -23.89 -10.26 -10.52
N TRP A 259 -24.84 -9.43 -10.10
CA TRP A 259 -26.25 -9.73 -10.25
C TRP A 259 -26.73 -9.53 -11.68
N ARG A 260 -26.23 -8.49 -12.37
CA ARG A 260 -26.52 -8.32 -13.80
C ARG A 260 -26.04 -9.52 -14.62
N GLU A 261 -24.84 -10.00 -14.34
CA GLU A 261 -24.18 -11.11 -15.06
C GLU A 261 -24.76 -12.49 -14.72
N GLY A 262 -25.69 -12.56 -13.75
CA GLY A 262 -26.31 -13.79 -13.30
C GLY A 262 -25.44 -14.63 -12.36
N GLU A 263 -24.19 -14.23 -12.11
CA GLU A 263 -23.22 -14.97 -11.29
C GLU A 263 -23.69 -15.11 -9.84
N ALA A 264 -24.22 -14.03 -9.25
CA ALA A 264 -24.77 -14.06 -7.90
C ALA A 264 -25.99 -14.99 -7.79
N GLN A 265 -26.86 -15.00 -8.79
CA GLN A 265 -28.06 -15.85 -8.84
C GLN A 265 -27.68 -17.32 -9.01
N ARG A 266 -26.72 -17.64 -9.88
CA ARG A 266 -26.19 -19.00 -10.06
C ARG A 266 -25.56 -19.51 -8.75
N LEU A 267 -24.81 -18.67 -8.05
CA LEU A 267 -24.21 -19.01 -6.76
C LEU A 267 -25.28 -19.21 -5.66
N LEU A 268 -26.27 -18.32 -5.58
CA LEU A 268 -27.42 -18.46 -4.70
C LEU A 268 -28.22 -19.74 -4.95
N HIS A 269 -28.41 -20.13 -6.21
CA HIS A 269 -29.07 -21.39 -6.57
C HIS A 269 -28.32 -22.57 -5.93
N ARG A 270 -27.00 -22.64 -6.11
CA ARG A 270 -26.16 -23.73 -5.57
C ARG A 270 -26.13 -23.76 -4.04
N TRP A 271 -26.21 -22.61 -3.37
CA TRP A 271 -26.32 -22.56 -1.91
C TRP A 271 -27.71 -22.99 -1.43
N ALA A 272 -28.77 -22.50 -2.09
CA ALA A 272 -30.16 -22.79 -1.72
C ALA A 272 -30.56 -24.25 -1.95
N GLU A 273 -29.84 -24.99 -2.78
CA GLU A 273 -30.03 -26.44 -2.95
C GLU A 273 -29.79 -27.24 -1.67
N CYS A 274 -28.80 -26.82 -0.87
CA CYS A 274 -28.30 -27.58 0.28
C CYS A 274 -28.77 -27.02 1.61
N THR A 275 -28.85 -25.69 1.73
CA THR A 275 -29.12 -25.01 3.01
C THR A 275 -30.15 -23.90 2.86
N PRO A 276 -30.91 -23.57 3.92
CA PRO A 276 -31.77 -22.39 3.93
C PRO A 276 -30.97 -21.13 3.58
N CYS A 277 -31.39 -20.43 2.53
CA CYS A 277 -30.77 -19.20 2.06
C CYS A 277 -31.80 -18.06 2.06
N VAL A 278 -31.37 -16.86 2.41
CA VAL A 278 -32.20 -15.64 2.38
C VAL A 278 -31.38 -14.45 1.88
N VAL A 279 -32.02 -13.56 1.14
CA VAL A 279 -31.43 -12.27 0.77
C VAL A 279 -32.04 -11.17 1.65
N VAL A 280 -31.21 -10.50 2.44
CA VAL A 280 -31.59 -9.28 3.16
C VAL A 280 -31.28 -8.10 2.25
N GLN A 281 -32.34 -7.46 1.78
CA GLN A 281 -32.31 -6.46 0.75
C GLN A 281 -32.64 -5.09 1.37
N PRO A 282 -31.63 -4.23 1.60
CA PRO A 282 -31.80 -2.99 2.37
C PRO A 282 -32.50 -1.87 1.60
N LEU A 283 -32.61 -1.98 0.26
CA LEU A 283 -33.37 -0.99 -0.50
C LEU A 283 -34.86 -1.03 -0.14
N PRO A 284 -35.59 0.10 -0.26
CA PRO A 284 -37.03 0.10 -0.11
C PRO A 284 -37.70 -0.85 -1.10
N GLN A 285 -38.71 -1.60 -0.64
CA GLN A 285 -39.34 -2.69 -1.40
C GLN A 285 -39.83 -2.27 -2.80
N ARG A 286 -40.26 -1.01 -2.98
CA ARG A 286 -40.68 -0.46 -4.28
C ARG A 286 -39.58 -0.54 -5.35
N LEU A 287 -38.30 -0.52 -4.96
CA LEU A 287 -37.15 -0.56 -5.86
C LEU A 287 -36.71 -1.98 -6.22
N TRP A 288 -37.18 -3.01 -5.51
CA TRP A 288 -36.73 -4.39 -5.73
C TRP A 288 -37.07 -4.90 -7.13
N SER A 289 -38.19 -4.44 -7.69
CA SER A 289 -38.59 -4.74 -9.07
C SER A 289 -37.60 -4.24 -10.14
N ARG A 290 -36.72 -3.30 -9.76
CA ARG A 290 -35.70 -2.70 -10.63
C ARG A 290 -34.29 -3.21 -10.34
N SER A 291 -34.13 -4.09 -9.35
CA SER A 291 -32.87 -4.79 -9.11
C SER A 291 -32.71 -5.93 -10.11
N TRP A 292 -31.52 -6.54 -10.15
CA TRP A 292 -31.26 -7.74 -10.94
C TRP A 292 -31.74 -9.03 -10.27
N LEU A 293 -32.37 -8.93 -9.09
CA LEU A 293 -33.14 -10.00 -8.45
C LEU A 293 -34.58 -9.52 -8.18
N PRO A 294 -35.42 -9.37 -9.21
CA PRO A 294 -36.80 -8.92 -9.03
C PRO A 294 -37.59 -9.94 -8.22
N THR A 295 -38.44 -9.45 -7.32
CA THR A 295 -39.23 -10.33 -6.44
C THR A 295 -40.60 -10.67 -7.01
N GLU A 296 -41.07 -11.87 -6.66
CA GLU A 296 -42.44 -12.34 -6.83
C GLU A 296 -43.10 -12.39 -5.45
N ARG A 297 -44.29 -11.80 -5.32
CA ARG A 297 -45.07 -11.85 -4.09
C ARG A 297 -45.89 -13.13 -4.03
N GLY A 298 -45.92 -13.74 -2.86
CA GLY A 298 -46.69 -14.95 -2.62
C GLY A 298 -46.63 -15.42 -1.19
N THR A 299 -46.87 -16.72 -1.00
CA THR A 299 -46.89 -17.36 0.31
C THR A 299 -45.82 -18.45 0.39
N LEU A 300 -44.99 -18.42 1.43
CA LEU A 300 -44.02 -19.45 1.76
C LEU A 300 -44.57 -20.41 2.82
N THR A 301 -44.34 -21.69 2.60
CA THR A 301 -44.65 -22.77 3.55
C THR A 301 -43.42 -23.65 3.74
N ARG A 302 -43.25 -24.22 4.92
CA ARG A 302 -42.21 -25.23 5.16
C ARG A 302 -42.79 -26.60 4.83
N ALA A 303 -42.12 -27.38 3.99
CA ALA A 303 -42.53 -28.76 3.73
C ALA A 303 -42.17 -29.68 4.91
N GLU A 304 -43.09 -30.53 5.33
CA GLU A 304 -42.82 -31.58 6.33
C GLU A 304 -41.96 -32.71 5.74
N GLY A 305 -41.11 -33.32 6.56
CA GLY A 305 -40.34 -34.53 6.22
C GLY A 305 -39.09 -34.36 5.34
N ASN A 306 -38.89 -33.22 4.66
CA ASN A 306 -37.77 -33.02 3.73
C ASN A 306 -36.92 -31.80 4.10
N ALA A 307 -35.96 -31.99 5.01
CA ALA A 307 -34.89 -31.04 5.36
C ALA A 307 -35.32 -29.59 5.64
N GLY A 308 -36.61 -29.32 5.88
CA GLY A 308 -37.17 -27.98 6.04
C GLY A 308 -37.18 -27.13 4.76
N ARG A 309 -37.23 -27.72 3.56
CA ARG A 309 -37.31 -26.96 2.29
C ARG A 309 -38.55 -26.06 2.25
N LEU A 310 -38.36 -24.83 1.77
CA LEU A 310 -39.43 -23.85 1.61
C LEU A 310 -40.14 -24.05 0.27
N ARG A 311 -41.48 -24.07 0.28
CA ARG A 311 -42.34 -24.10 -0.90
C ARG A 311 -43.00 -22.73 -1.06
N PHE A 312 -42.94 -22.19 -2.27
CA PHE A 312 -43.53 -20.91 -2.61
C PHE A 312 -44.77 -21.09 -3.48
N ARG A 313 -45.86 -20.38 -3.13
CA ARG A 313 -47.06 -20.25 -3.95
C ARG A 313 -47.23 -18.78 -4.33
N PRO A 314 -47.11 -18.40 -5.62
CA PRO A 314 -47.26 -17.01 -6.04
C PRO A 314 -48.71 -16.53 -5.89
N ASP A 315 -48.90 -15.25 -5.56
CA ASP A 315 -50.24 -14.64 -5.47
C ASP A 315 -50.87 -14.41 -6.86
N ARG A 316 -50.02 -14.28 -7.89
CA ARG A 316 -50.43 -14.02 -9.28
C ARG A 316 -49.71 -14.97 -10.23
N PRO A 317 -50.34 -15.36 -11.36
CA PRO A 317 -49.68 -16.17 -12.37
C PRO A 317 -48.44 -15.45 -12.95
N ALA A 318 -47.46 -16.23 -13.40
CA ALA A 318 -46.26 -15.71 -14.02
C ALA A 318 -46.61 -14.88 -15.26
N ARG A 319 -45.94 -13.73 -15.43
CA ARG A 319 -46.07 -12.93 -16.65
C ARG A 319 -45.42 -13.67 -17.83
N PRO A 320 -45.97 -13.59 -19.06
CA PRO A 320 -45.35 -14.16 -20.25
C PRO A 320 -43.90 -13.68 -20.41
N GLY A 321 -42.97 -14.59 -20.72
CA GLY A 321 -41.55 -14.28 -20.92
C GLY A 321 -40.67 -14.33 -19.66
N ARG A 322 -41.21 -14.63 -18.47
CA ARG A 322 -40.39 -14.91 -17.28
C ARG A 322 -40.10 -16.42 -17.14
N PRO A 323 -38.88 -16.82 -16.76
CA PRO A 323 -38.56 -18.21 -16.48
C PRO A 323 -39.46 -18.75 -15.34
N THR A 324 -40.12 -19.87 -15.55
CA THR A 324 -41.03 -20.50 -14.57
C THR A 324 -40.36 -21.60 -13.73
N GLY A 325 -39.10 -21.97 -14.04
CA GLY A 325 -38.30 -22.97 -13.31
C GLY A 325 -37.45 -22.40 -12.17
N GLY A 326 -36.64 -23.26 -11.55
CA GLY A 326 -35.64 -22.89 -10.52
C GLY A 326 -36.12 -22.82 -9.08
N LEU A 327 -35.22 -22.38 -8.19
CA LEU A 327 -35.46 -22.25 -6.76
C LEU A 327 -35.94 -20.84 -6.40
N THR A 328 -36.80 -20.75 -5.40
CA THR A 328 -37.28 -19.48 -4.83
C THR A 328 -36.54 -19.17 -3.54
N VAL A 329 -35.79 -18.06 -3.53
CA VAL A 329 -35.04 -17.58 -2.37
C VAL A 329 -35.81 -16.41 -1.73
N PRO A 330 -36.16 -16.46 -0.43
CA PRO A 330 -36.82 -15.35 0.25
C PRO A 330 -35.97 -14.08 0.21
N VAL A 331 -36.61 -12.94 -0.07
CA VAL A 331 -36.01 -11.60 -0.05
C VAL A 331 -36.73 -10.78 1.02
N LEU A 332 -35.98 -10.29 2.01
CA LEU A 332 -36.53 -9.66 3.20
C LEU A 332 -35.95 -8.24 3.36
N PRO A 333 -36.76 -7.25 3.79
CA PRO A 333 -36.21 -6.01 4.29
C PRO A 333 -35.52 -6.25 5.65
N PRO A 334 -34.55 -5.42 6.06
CA PRO A 334 -33.87 -5.52 7.35
C PRO A 334 -34.77 -5.04 8.51
N SER A 335 -35.90 -5.74 8.71
CA SER A 335 -36.92 -5.41 9.72
C SER A 335 -37.20 -6.60 10.62
N ALA A 336 -37.51 -6.32 11.89
CA ALA A 336 -37.84 -7.35 12.88
C ALA A 336 -39.02 -8.24 12.44
N THR A 337 -40.05 -7.65 11.82
CA THR A 337 -41.23 -8.40 11.35
C THR A 337 -40.87 -9.43 10.29
N ALA A 338 -40.13 -9.02 9.24
CA ALA A 338 -39.80 -9.90 8.13
C ALA A 338 -38.77 -10.96 8.54
N LEU A 339 -37.71 -10.56 9.25
CA LEU A 339 -36.68 -11.46 9.77
C LEU A 339 -37.27 -12.46 10.76
N GLY A 340 -38.17 -12.02 11.64
CA GLY A 340 -38.85 -12.89 12.61
C GLY A 340 -39.81 -13.89 11.97
N ALA A 341 -40.56 -13.48 10.95
CA ALA A 341 -41.45 -14.36 10.22
C ALA A 341 -40.67 -15.48 9.51
N TRP A 342 -39.56 -15.13 8.85
CA TRP A 342 -38.66 -16.10 8.24
C TRP A 342 -37.95 -16.99 9.27
N ALA A 343 -37.47 -16.42 10.39
CA ALA A 343 -36.81 -17.18 11.44
C ALA A 343 -37.74 -18.25 12.07
N ARG A 344 -39.00 -17.90 12.33
CA ARG A 344 -40.01 -18.87 12.81
C ARG A 344 -40.31 -19.94 11.77
N LEU A 345 -40.38 -19.57 10.50
CA LEU A 345 -40.61 -20.50 9.39
C LEU A 345 -39.47 -21.52 9.28
N VAL A 346 -38.21 -21.08 9.31
CA VAL A 346 -37.03 -21.96 9.22
C VAL A 346 -36.83 -22.80 10.48
N ALA A 347 -37.18 -22.26 11.65
CA ALA A 347 -37.14 -22.99 12.92
C ALA A 347 -38.31 -23.98 13.09
N GLY A 348 -39.31 -23.96 12.21
CA GLY A 348 -40.49 -24.84 12.34
C GLY A 348 -41.40 -24.50 13.52
N LEU A 349 -41.38 -23.24 13.99
CA LEU A 349 -42.16 -22.78 15.13
C LEU A 349 -43.52 -22.17 14.73
N GLY A 350 -43.88 -22.23 13.45
CA GLY A 350 -45.16 -21.78 12.93
C GLY A 350 -45.83 -22.88 12.10
N THR A 351 -47.13 -23.02 12.24
CA THR A 351 -47.96 -24.04 11.58
C THR A 351 -48.64 -23.54 10.29
N GLY A 352 -48.41 -22.27 9.91
CA GLY A 352 -49.16 -21.60 8.84
C GLY A 352 -48.30 -21.02 7.71
N PRO A 353 -48.89 -20.80 6.52
CA PRO A 353 -48.25 -20.09 5.41
C PRO A 353 -47.88 -18.64 5.76
N VAL A 354 -46.71 -18.17 5.30
CA VAL A 354 -46.17 -16.82 5.56
C VAL A 354 -46.12 -16.00 4.27
N SER A 355 -46.70 -14.79 4.26
CA SER A 355 -46.55 -13.87 3.13
C SER A 355 -45.08 -13.51 2.93
N ALA A 356 -44.60 -13.58 1.69
CA ALA A 356 -43.19 -13.37 1.38
C ALA A 356 -42.99 -12.81 -0.02
N GLU A 357 -41.85 -12.15 -0.17
CA GLU A 357 -41.25 -11.80 -1.46
C GLU A 357 -40.14 -12.80 -1.74
N VAL A 358 -40.08 -13.35 -2.95
CA VAL A 358 -39.04 -14.30 -3.34
C VAL A 358 -38.36 -13.88 -4.63
N GLY A 359 -37.05 -14.02 -4.68
CA GLY A 359 -36.26 -13.96 -5.91
C GLY A 359 -36.15 -15.36 -6.52
N ARG A 360 -36.33 -15.45 -7.84
CA ARG A 360 -36.18 -16.71 -8.59
C ARG A 360 -34.76 -16.86 -9.09
N VAL A 361 -34.11 -17.95 -8.73
CA VAL A 361 -32.74 -18.28 -9.16
C VAL A 361 -32.75 -19.58 -9.97
N LEU A 362 -31.92 -19.64 -11.01
CA LEU A 362 -31.84 -20.77 -11.94
C LEU A 362 -30.42 -21.35 -11.89
N VAL A 363 -30.28 -22.63 -12.21
CA VAL A 363 -28.96 -23.28 -12.35
C VAL A 363 -28.09 -22.53 -13.38
N ASP A 364 -28.67 -22.26 -14.55
CA ASP A 364 -28.06 -21.49 -15.63
C ASP A 364 -28.75 -20.13 -15.76
N HIS A 365 -28.73 -19.36 -14.67
CA HIS A 365 -29.36 -18.03 -14.67
C HIS A 365 -28.77 -17.16 -15.79
N PRO A 366 -29.58 -16.56 -16.68
CA PRO A 366 -29.03 -15.81 -17.80
C PRO A 366 -28.42 -14.50 -17.32
N ALA A 367 -27.35 -14.05 -17.99
CA ALA A 367 -26.89 -12.68 -17.85
C ALA A 367 -27.93 -11.73 -18.47
N ALA A 368 -28.26 -10.66 -17.76
CA ALA A 368 -29.07 -9.60 -18.31
C ALA A 368 -28.27 -8.85 -19.40
N PRO A 369 -28.91 -8.47 -20.52
CA PRO A 369 -28.23 -7.72 -21.56
C PRO A 369 -27.66 -6.42 -20.98
N LEU A 370 -26.43 -6.09 -21.39
CA LEU A 370 -25.85 -4.79 -21.07
C LEU A 370 -26.82 -3.70 -21.54
N PRO A 371 -27.24 -2.77 -20.67
CA PRO A 371 -28.00 -1.63 -21.14
C PRO A 371 -27.17 -0.94 -22.24
N PRO A 372 -27.79 -0.50 -23.34
CA PRO A 372 -27.07 0.20 -24.39
C PRO A 372 -26.28 1.35 -23.75
N PRO A 373 -25.05 1.65 -24.23
CA PRO A 373 -24.27 2.77 -23.71
C PRO A 373 -25.20 3.97 -23.67
N ARG A 374 -25.34 4.57 -22.49
CA ARG A 374 -26.29 5.66 -22.29
C ARG A 374 -25.92 6.72 -23.31
N ALA A 375 -26.78 6.97 -24.30
CA ALA A 375 -26.67 8.15 -25.13
C ALA A 375 -26.44 9.33 -24.18
N VAL A 376 -25.52 10.24 -24.53
CA VAL A 376 -25.22 11.42 -23.71
C VAL A 376 -26.52 12.20 -23.55
N ARG A 377 -27.24 11.92 -22.47
CA ARG A 377 -28.50 12.59 -22.17
C ARG A 377 -28.15 13.93 -21.57
N PRO A 378 -28.87 15.00 -21.95
CA PRO A 378 -28.63 16.30 -21.35
C PRO A 378 -28.81 16.21 -19.83
N PRO A 379 -27.96 16.86 -19.02
CA PRO A 379 -28.00 16.74 -17.56
C PRO A 379 -29.37 17.02 -16.93
N ARG A 380 -30.13 17.97 -17.50
CA ARG A 380 -31.51 18.29 -17.09
C ARG A 380 -32.46 17.10 -17.24
N GLU A 381 -32.30 16.28 -18.28
CA GLU A 381 -33.12 15.08 -18.47
C GLU A 381 -32.78 13.99 -17.45
N LEU A 382 -31.50 13.82 -17.11
CA LEU A 382 -31.08 12.88 -16.06
C LEU A 382 -31.69 13.25 -14.71
N VAL A 383 -31.60 14.53 -14.33
CA VAL A 383 -32.20 15.04 -13.09
C VAL A 383 -33.73 14.91 -13.10
N ARG A 384 -34.40 15.21 -14.23
CA ARG A 384 -35.86 15.03 -14.37
C ARG A 384 -36.30 13.59 -14.16
N ARG A 385 -35.59 12.62 -14.75
CA ARG A 385 -35.89 11.18 -14.58
C ARG A 385 -35.67 10.72 -13.15
N PHE A 386 -34.60 11.21 -12.50
CA PHE A 386 -34.36 10.96 -11.08
C PHE A 386 -35.50 11.50 -10.22
N ARG A 387 -35.90 12.77 -10.40
CA ARG A 387 -37.03 13.39 -9.70
C ARG A 387 -38.35 12.63 -9.87
N ALA A 388 -38.58 12.06 -11.05
CA ALA A 388 -39.79 11.29 -11.33
C ALA A 388 -39.83 9.90 -10.67
N SER A 389 -38.69 9.39 -10.18
CA SER A 389 -38.57 7.98 -9.79
C SER A 389 -37.96 7.73 -8.41
N ALA A 390 -37.31 8.73 -7.81
CA ALA A 390 -36.70 8.67 -6.48
C ALA A 390 -37.63 9.23 -5.39
N SER A 391 -37.34 8.93 -4.13
CA SER A 391 -38.05 9.53 -3.00
C SER A 391 -37.85 11.06 -2.97
N PRO A 392 -38.83 11.84 -2.45
CA PRO A 392 -38.64 13.27 -2.25
C PRO A 392 -37.39 13.61 -1.41
N ARG A 393 -37.09 12.78 -0.40
CA ARG A 393 -35.91 12.92 0.46
C ARG A 393 -34.60 12.65 -0.29
N ALA A 394 -34.55 11.65 -1.17
CA ALA A 394 -33.39 11.39 -2.02
C ALA A 394 -33.17 12.52 -3.03
N VAL A 395 -34.25 13.12 -3.57
CA VAL A 395 -34.17 14.31 -4.42
C VAL A 395 -33.58 15.49 -3.67
N GLN A 396 -34.08 15.77 -2.47
CA GLN A 396 -33.59 16.86 -1.63
C GLN A 396 -32.13 16.62 -1.20
N LEU A 397 -31.78 15.38 -0.85
CA LEU A 397 -30.41 15.00 -0.51
C LEU A 397 -29.46 15.24 -1.69
N ALA A 398 -29.85 14.87 -2.92
CA ALA A 398 -29.04 15.14 -4.11
C ALA A 398 -28.81 16.65 -4.35
N VAL A 399 -29.77 17.50 -3.98
CA VAL A 399 -29.63 18.97 -4.02
C VAL A 399 -28.60 19.45 -2.99
N TYR A 400 -28.67 19.00 -1.73
CA TYR A 400 -27.66 19.38 -0.72
C TYR A 400 -26.25 18.85 -1.04
N LEU A 401 -26.15 17.63 -1.56
CA LEU A 401 -24.87 17.04 -1.98
C LEU A 401 -24.22 17.80 -3.15
N SER A 402 -24.96 18.63 -3.90
CA SER A 402 -24.38 19.45 -4.97
C SER A 402 -23.43 20.54 -4.45
N ALA A 403 -23.54 20.91 -3.17
CA ALA A 403 -22.72 21.92 -2.49
C ALA A 403 -21.63 21.33 -1.57
N ALA A 404 -21.36 20.03 -1.64
CA ALA A 404 -20.35 19.35 -0.82
C ALA A 404 -19.45 18.41 -1.64
N PRO A 405 -18.20 18.16 -1.20
CA PRO A 405 -17.37 17.10 -1.77
C PRO A 405 -18.04 15.73 -1.64
N LEU A 406 -17.98 14.93 -2.70
CA LEU A 406 -18.71 13.66 -2.79
C LEU A 406 -17.86 12.45 -2.34
N THR A 407 -17.35 12.51 -1.11
CA THR A 407 -16.86 11.32 -0.40
C THR A 407 -17.96 10.76 0.48
N LEU A 408 -17.99 9.44 0.67
CA LEU A 408 -19.04 8.82 1.48
C LEU A 408 -19.15 9.40 2.91
N PRO A 409 -18.06 9.71 3.63
CA PRO A 409 -18.13 10.36 4.93
C PRO A 409 -18.82 11.74 4.89
N VAL A 410 -18.48 12.58 3.90
CA VAL A 410 -19.07 13.91 3.74
C VAL A 410 -20.53 13.80 3.30
N MET A 411 -20.87 12.85 2.43
CA MET A 411 -22.26 12.62 2.03
C MET A 411 -23.13 12.22 3.23
N ARG A 412 -22.62 11.37 4.14
CA ARG A 412 -23.30 10.98 5.40
C ARG A 412 -23.40 12.13 6.40
N LEU A 413 -22.38 13.00 6.47
CA LEU A 413 -22.44 14.22 7.26
C LEU A 413 -23.59 15.11 6.79
N VAL A 414 -23.60 15.45 5.50
CA VAL A 414 -24.65 16.30 4.90
C VAL A 414 -26.03 15.68 5.07
N GLN A 415 -26.14 14.35 4.89
CA GLN A 415 -27.38 13.63 5.14
C GLN A 415 -27.89 13.87 6.58
N ARG A 416 -27.03 13.68 7.59
CA ARG A 416 -27.42 13.79 9.01
C ARG A 416 -27.71 15.21 9.45
N THR A 417 -27.00 16.20 8.92
CA THR A 417 -27.15 17.60 9.34
C THR A 417 -28.28 18.31 8.61
N MET A 418 -28.43 18.05 7.31
CA MET A 418 -29.46 18.72 6.49
C MET A 418 -30.78 17.96 6.42
N LEU A 419 -30.75 16.63 6.57
CA LEU A 419 -31.93 15.76 6.48
C LEU A 419 -31.90 14.67 7.57
N PRO A 420 -32.00 15.03 8.87
CA PRO A 420 -31.85 14.08 9.98
C PRO A 420 -32.85 12.92 9.95
N ASP A 421 -34.05 13.13 9.38
CA ASP A 421 -35.09 12.11 9.23
C ASP A 421 -34.91 11.21 7.99
N SER A 422 -33.83 11.38 7.23
CA SER A 422 -33.53 10.55 6.06
C SER A 422 -32.91 9.22 6.45
N GLU A 423 -33.23 8.18 5.69
CA GLU A 423 -32.74 6.84 5.92
C GLU A 423 -31.52 6.55 5.03
N PRO A 424 -30.65 5.58 5.35
CA PRO A 424 -29.55 5.21 4.46
C PRO A 424 -29.99 4.80 3.04
N SER A 425 -31.26 4.39 2.89
CA SER A 425 -31.89 4.12 1.59
C SER A 425 -32.02 5.35 0.70
N ASP A 426 -32.23 6.54 1.26
CA ASP A 426 -32.34 7.77 0.48
C ASP A 426 -31.00 8.11 -0.18
N LEU A 427 -29.89 7.91 0.54
CA LEU A 427 -28.53 8.05 -0.01
C LEU A 427 -28.22 6.96 -1.05
N ALA A 428 -28.65 5.72 -0.80
CA ALA A 428 -28.51 4.63 -1.77
C ALA A 428 -29.28 4.93 -3.08
N GLU A 429 -30.46 5.54 -3.02
CA GLU A 429 -31.21 5.99 -4.19
C GLU A 429 -30.43 7.03 -5.02
N VAL A 430 -29.72 7.96 -4.37
CA VAL A 430 -28.83 8.91 -5.07
C VAL A 430 -27.67 8.18 -5.74
N LEU A 431 -27.02 7.24 -5.06
CA LEU A 431 -25.90 6.47 -5.61
C LEU A 431 -26.33 5.59 -6.81
N LEU A 432 -27.53 5.01 -6.75
CA LEU A 432 -28.09 4.15 -7.80
C LEU A 432 -28.82 4.91 -8.92
N SER A 433 -29.06 6.22 -8.75
CA SER A 433 -29.76 7.08 -9.71
C SER A 433 -29.08 7.17 -11.07
N GLY A 434 -27.76 6.96 -11.11
CA GLY A 434 -26.93 7.22 -12.26
C GLY A 434 -26.59 8.70 -12.49
N LEU A 435 -26.87 9.57 -11.52
CA LEU A 435 -26.39 10.97 -11.47
C LEU A 435 -24.93 11.07 -11.05
N LEU A 436 -24.44 10.05 -10.35
CA LEU A 436 -23.07 9.94 -9.85
C LEU A 436 -22.31 8.86 -10.62
N ARG A 437 -21.02 9.09 -10.83
CA ARG A 437 -20.04 8.10 -11.27
C ARG A 437 -18.93 7.99 -10.22
N ARG A 438 -18.23 6.86 -10.17
CA ARG A 438 -16.99 6.78 -9.38
C ARG A 438 -15.87 7.51 -10.11
N GLY A 439 -15.05 8.24 -9.37
CA GLY A 439 -13.81 8.85 -9.89
C GLY A 439 -12.79 7.78 -10.29
N GLN A 440 -11.81 8.16 -11.12
CA GLN A 440 -10.78 7.24 -11.64
C GLN A 440 -9.72 6.84 -10.59
N ALA A 441 -9.58 7.61 -9.49
CA ALA A 441 -8.70 7.27 -8.37
C ALA A 441 -9.36 6.26 -7.42
N ALA A 442 -8.55 5.39 -6.82
CA ALA A 442 -8.97 4.22 -6.06
C ALA A 442 -10.12 4.49 -5.05
N GLY A 443 -11.32 4.00 -5.38
CA GLY A 443 -12.32 3.46 -4.44
C GLY A 443 -13.15 4.39 -3.54
N GLN A 444 -12.80 5.67 -3.34
CA GLN A 444 -13.44 6.49 -2.29
C GLN A 444 -14.19 7.75 -2.77
N TRP A 445 -14.10 8.06 -4.06
CA TRP A 445 -14.59 9.32 -4.63
C TRP A 445 -15.76 9.11 -5.60
N TYR A 446 -16.81 9.91 -5.43
CA TYR A 446 -17.88 10.06 -6.40
C TYR A 446 -17.78 11.41 -7.09
N GLU A 447 -18.28 11.47 -8.31
CA GLU A 447 -18.38 12.69 -9.11
C GLU A 447 -19.77 12.74 -9.75
N PHE A 448 -20.35 13.92 -9.86
CA PHE A 448 -21.53 14.08 -10.70
C PHE A 448 -21.17 13.82 -12.16
N VAL A 449 -22.09 13.21 -12.91
CA VAL A 449 -22.02 13.21 -14.36
C VAL A 449 -21.91 14.67 -14.83
N PRO A 450 -21.03 15.01 -15.80
CA PRO A 450 -20.79 16.40 -16.21
C PRO A 450 -22.07 17.21 -16.41
N GLY A 451 -22.16 18.39 -15.79
CA GLY A 451 -23.30 19.30 -15.84
C GLY A 451 -24.51 18.94 -14.96
N VAL A 452 -24.54 17.77 -14.31
CA VAL A 452 -25.64 17.41 -13.36
C VAL A 452 -25.56 18.24 -12.08
N GLN A 453 -24.35 18.50 -11.60
CA GLN A 453 -24.13 19.30 -10.40
C GLN A 453 -24.74 20.69 -10.54
N ASP A 454 -24.53 21.38 -11.67
CA ASP A 454 -25.06 22.73 -11.91
C ASP A 454 -26.60 22.76 -11.92
N VAL A 455 -27.22 21.72 -12.45
CA VAL A 455 -28.69 21.58 -12.46
C VAL A 455 -29.24 21.33 -11.05
N LEU A 456 -28.54 20.55 -10.23
CA LEU A 456 -28.93 20.28 -8.83
C LEU A 456 -28.61 21.43 -7.89
N LEU A 457 -27.59 22.23 -8.19
CA LEU A 457 -27.24 23.44 -7.44
C LEU A 457 -28.23 24.58 -7.73
N GLY A 458 -28.84 24.60 -8.93
CA GLY A 458 -29.85 25.59 -9.32
C GLY A 458 -31.00 25.84 -8.33
N PRO A 459 -31.70 24.81 -7.81
CA PRO A 459 -32.78 24.96 -6.84
C PRO A 459 -32.33 25.18 -5.38
N LEU A 460 -31.03 25.06 -5.06
CA LEU A 460 -30.55 25.26 -3.69
C LEU A 460 -30.62 26.75 -3.34
N GLY A 461 -31.12 27.09 -2.15
CA GLY A 461 -31.11 28.48 -1.66
C GLY A 461 -29.71 28.93 -1.24
N ARG A 462 -29.45 30.25 -1.25
CA ARG A 462 -28.19 30.84 -0.73
C ARG A 462 -27.97 30.46 0.74
N ASP A 463 -29.02 30.57 1.57
CA ASP A 463 -28.95 30.27 3.00
C ASP A 463 -28.74 28.77 3.25
N GLU A 464 -29.40 27.91 2.47
CA GLU A 464 -29.21 26.46 2.53
C GLU A 464 -27.78 26.06 2.11
N ALA A 465 -27.24 26.70 1.07
CA ALA A 465 -25.86 26.46 0.62
C ALA A 465 -24.84 26.90 1.69
N ALA A 466 -25.06 28.05 2.33
CA ALA A 466 -24.25 28.50 3.46
C ALA A 466 -24.33 27.52 4.64
N LEU A 467 -25.51 26.96 4.93
CA LEU A 467 -25.69 25.97 6.00
C LEU A 467 -24.94 24.67 5.72
N VAL A 468 -24.99 24.15 4.48
CA VAL A 468 -24.21 22.98 4.07
C VAL A 468 -22.71 23.24 4.27
N LEU A 469 -22.21 24.38 3.79
CA LEU A 469 -20.80 24.75 3.91
C LEU A 469 -20.37 24.97 5.36
N LYS A 470 -21.27 25.46 6.23
CA LYS A 470 -21.01 25.59 7.68
C LYS A 470 -20.76 24.22 8.31
N HIS A 471 -21.60 23.22 8.03
CA HIS A 471 -21.39 21.87 8.54
C HIS A 471 -20.13 21.20 7.95
N CYS A 472 -19.81 21.48 6.69
CA CYS A 472 -18.53 21.07 6.09
C CYS A 472 -17.33 21.74 6.76
N SER A 473 -17.46 23.00 7.17
CA SER A 473 -16.43 23.75 7.91
C SER A 473 -16.16 23.11 9.27
N GLU A 474 -17.21 22.78 10.03
CA GLU A 474 -17.12 22.06 11.30
C GLU A 474 -16.43 20.69 11.14
N TYR A 475 -16.74 19.98 10.05
CA TYR A 475 -16.09 18.73 9.72
C TYR A 475 -14.59 18.90 9.43
N VAL A 476 -14.20 19.94 8.67
CA VAL A 476 -12.79 20.23 8.40
C VAL A 476 -12.02 20.53 9.69
N LEU A 477 -12.58 21.37 10.57
CA LEU A 477 -11.96 21.68 11.87
C LEU A 477 -11.77 20.43 12.74
N ALA A 478 -12.76 19.54 12.76
CA ALA A 478 -12.72 18.31 13.55
C ALA A 478 -11.70 17.28 13.02
N HIS A 479 -11.47 17.22 11.70
CA HIS A 479 -10.62 16.20 11.08
C HIS A 479 -9.19 16.67 10.77
N PHE A 480 -8.98 17.96 10.55
CA PHE A 480 -7.68 18.54 10.18
C PHE A 480 -7.11 19.49 11.24
N GLY A 481 -7.87 19.81 12.30
CA GLY A 481 -7.45 20.71 13.37
C GLY A 481 -7.59 22.19 13.03
N ARG A 482 -7.19 23.05 13.96
CA ARG A 482 -7.39 24.52 13.89
C ARG A 482 -6.33 25.27 13.06
N GLY A 483 -5.21 24.64 12.71
CA GLY A 483 -4.10 25.27 11.96
C GLY A 483 -4.18 25.10 10.45
N VAL A 484 -5.34 24.70 9.92
CA VAL A 484 -5.53 24.32 8.52
C VAL A 484 -6.53 25.26 7.85
N ARG A 485 -6.17 25.74 6.65
CA ARG A 485 -7.01 26.66 5.89
C ARG A 485 -8.40 26.08 5.59
N ASN A 486 -9.43 26.70 6.17
CA ASN A 486 -10.82 26.22 6.13
C ASN A 486 -11.63 26.90 5.02
N PHE A 487 -11.51 26.42 3.78
CA PHE A 487 -12.21 26.99 2.62
C PHE A 487 -13.75 27.06 2.76
N PRO A 488 -14.44 26.07 3.35
CA PRO A 488 -15.87 26.20 3.62
C PRO A 488 -16.21 27.37 4.56
N ALA A 489 -15.38 27.67 5.58
CA ALA A 489 -15.58 28.82 6.45
C ALA A 489 -15.48 30.15 5.68
N LEU A 490 -14.48 30.28 4.80
CA LEU A 490 -14.31 31.44 3.93
C LEU A 490 -15.51 31.63 3.01
N ALA A 491 -16.02 30.54 2.42
CA ALA A 491 -17.20 30.59 1.56
C ALA A 491 -18.47 30.97 2.33
N VAL A 492 -18.66 30.48 3.56
CA VAL A 492 -19.77 30.89 4.42
C VAL A 492 -19.69 32.38 4.74
N SER A 493 -18.51 32.89 5.11
CA SER A 493 -18.29 34.33 5.34
C SER A 493 -18.67 35.17 4.13
N GLN A 494 -18.20 34.80 2.93
CA GLN A 494 -18.54 35.51 1.70
C GLN A 494 -20.05 35.47 1.43
N LEU A 495 -20.68 34.29 1.56
CA LEU A 495 -22.11 34.11 1.33
C LEU A 495 -23.00 34.79 2.37
N THR A 496 -22.54 35.02 3.60
CA THR A 496 -23.38 35.57 4.67
C THR A 496 -23.01 37.01 5.04
N GLY A 497 -21.85 37.50 4.61
CA GLY A 497 -21.30 38.80 5.02
C GLY A 497 -20.79 38.82 6.48
N ALA A 498 -20.75 37.68 7.17
CA ALA A 498 -20.26 37.60 8.54
C ALA A 498 -18.71 37.54 8.56
N PRO A 499 -18.03 38.31 9.42
CA PRO A 499 -16.57 38.27 9.51
C PRO A 499 -16.10 36.89 9.99
N VAL A 500 -15.03 36.39 9.36
CA VAL A 500 -14.29 35.22 9.87
C VAL A 500 -13.60 35.65 11.16
N VAL A 501 -13.73 34.86 12.23
CA VAL A 501 -12.87 35.03 13.41
C VAL A 501 -11.49 34.51 13.00
N GLU A 502 -10.64 35.39 12.47
CA GLU A 502 -9.23 35.10 12.21
C GLU A 502 -8.47 35.13 13.55
N GLU A 503 -7.88 34.00 13.95
CA GLU A 503 -6.89 33.97 15.03
C GLU A 503 -5.51 33.99 14.37
N ASP A 504 -4.71 35.01 14.69
CA ASP A 504 -3.35 35.24 14.18
C ASP A 504 -2.44 34.00 14.36
N GLY A 505 -2.19 33.28 13.27
CA GLY A 505 -1.25 32.16 13.20
C GLY A 505 -0.95 31.79 11.74
N GLU A 506 0.26 31.30 11.46
CA GLU A 506 0.65 30.84 10.13
C GLU A 506 -0.22 29.64 9.69
N GLU A 507 -1.27 29.92 8.90
CA GLU A 507 -2.16 28.89 8.37
C GLU A 507 -1.44 28.01 7.33
N ARG A 508 -1.43 26.69 7.55
CA ARG A 508 -0.90 25.74 6.58
C ARG A 508 -1.95 25.42 5.51
N VAL A 509 -1.54 25.44 4.24
CA VAL A 509 -2.35 24.89 3.15
C VAL A 509 -2.31 23.36 3.27
N PRO A 510 -3.45 22.69 3.51
CA PRO A 510 -3.46 21.24 3.67
C PRO A 510 -3.18 20.54 2.34
N ALA A 511 -2.22 19.62 2.33
CA ALA A 511 -1.93 18.75 1.20
C ALA A 511 -2.99 17.64 1.08
N GLY A 512 -3.30 17.22 -0.15
CA GLY A 512 -4.17 16.08 -0.44
C GLY A 512 -5.51 16.43 -1.12
N ARG A 513 -6.13 15.39 -1.71
CA ARG A 513 -7.31 15.51 -2.57
C ARG A 513 -8.58 16.00 -1.86
N LEU A 514 -8.73 15.71 -0.56
CA LEU A 514 -9.94 16.09 0.20
C LEU A 514 -10.02 17.58 0.54
N PRO A 515 -8.97 18.20 1.09
CA PRO A 515 -8.93 19.64 1.23
C PRO A 515 -9.06 20.40 -0.10
N GLN A 516 -8.44 19.92 -1.19
CA GLN A 516 -8.60 20.49 -2.53
C GLN A 516 -10.07 20.42 -2.99
N ALA A 517 -10.74 19.28 -2.82
CA ALA A 517 -12.16 19.15 -3.17
C ALA A 517 -13.05 20.10 -2.36
N PHE A 518 -12.75 20.34 -1.07
CA PHE A 518 -13.44 21.35 -0.28
C PHE A 518 -13.22 22.76 -0.85
N ALA A 519 -12.01 23.10 -1.30
CA ALA A 519 -11.72 24.38 -1.93
C ALA A 519 -12.48 24.57 -3.25
N GLU A 520 -12.44 23.58 -4.15
CA GLU A 520 -13.08 23.63 -5.46
C GLU A 520 -14.62 23.76 -5.36
N VAL A 521 -15.23 22.95 -4.50
CA VAL A 521 -16.68 22.99 -4.28
C VAL A 521 -17.09 24.32 -3.64
N SER A 522 -16.35 24.78 -2.62
CA SER A 522 -16.63 26.06 -1.95
C SER A 522 -16.54 27.23 -2.93
N ALA A 523 -15.49 27.28 -3.77
CA ALA A 523 -15.33 28.30 -4.80
C ALA A 523 -16.46 28.27 -5.84
N ARG A 524 -16.90 27.06 -6.25
CA ARG A 524 -18.02 26.90 -7.20
C ARG A 524 -19.34 27.39 -6.62
N VAL A 525 -19.63 27.08 -5.36
CA VAL A 525 -20.83 27.55 -4.66
C VAL A 525 -20.80 29.08 -4.51
N VAL A 526 -19.67 29.67 -4.10
CA VAL A 526 -19.51 31.14 -4.03
C VAL A 526 -19.76 31.80 -5.38
N ARG A 527 -19.08 31.35 -6.46
CA ARG A 527 -19.22 31.92 -7.81
C ARG A 527 -20.67 31.93 -8.31
N ARG A 528 -21.51 31.01 -7.85
CA ARG A 528 -22.93 30.90 -8.24
C ARG A 528 -23.82 31.99 -7.61
N TYR A 529 -23.55 32.38 -6.37
CA TYR A 529 -24.37 33.34 -5.61
C TYR A 529 -23.73 34.73 -5.51
N LEU A 530 -22.42 34.79 -5.62
CA LEU A 530 -21.59 35.99 -5.69
C LEU A 530 -20.79 35.91 -6.99
N PRO A 531 -21.42 36.14 -8.15
CA PRO A 531 -20.64 36.41 -9.34
C PRO A 531 -19.70 37.57 -8.99
N GLY A 532 -18.39 37.40 -9.24
CA GLY A 532 -17.43 38.47 -9.02
C GLY A 532 -17.85 39.75 -9.76
N PRO A 533 -17.18 40.89 -9.50
CA PRO A 533 -17.40 42.07 -10.34
C PRO A 533 -17.30 41.61 -11.80
N PRO A 534 -18.28 41.97 -12.66
CA PRO A 534 -18.27 41.50 -14.03
C PRO A 534 -16.89 41.79 -14.60
N ALA A 535 -16.31 40.80 -15.29
CA ALA A 535 -15.27 41.10 -16.27
C ALA A 535 -15.85 42.27 -17.08
N GLY A 536 -15.19 43.43 -16.99
CA GLY A 536 -15.78 44.71 -17.34
C GLY A 536 -16.53 44.62 -18.67
N ASP A 537 -17.72 45.21 -18.72
CA ASP A 537 -18.41 45.48 -19.97
C ASP A 537 -17.39 46.02 -20.99
N PRO A 538 -17.30 45.46 -22.21
CA PRO A 538 -16.39 45.94 -23.24
C PRO A 538 -16.90 47.25 -23.87
N ALA A 539 -17.47 48.15 -23.06
CA ALA A 539 -18.13 49.38 -23.50
C ALA A 539 -17.59 50.66 -22.85
N ALA A 540 -16.53 50.58 -22.04
CA ALA A 540 -15.85 51.77 -21.53
C ALA A 540 -14.33 51.58 -21.52
N ALA A 541 -13.75 51.53 -22.73
CA ALA A 541 -12.32 51.79 -22.91
C ALA A 541 -12.17 53.17 -23.55
N GLU A 542 -11.55 54.09 -22.82
CA GLU A 542 -10.84 55.21 -23.43
C GLU A 542 -9.86 54.68 -24.50
N PRO A 543 -9.58 55.46 -25.56
CA PRO A 543 -8.93 54.94 -26.76
C PRO A 543 -7.52 54.42 -26.46
N VAL A 544 -7.37 53.10 -26.46
CA VAL A 544 -6.08 52.43 -26.39
C VAL A 544 -5.40 52.61 -27.75
N ALA A 545 -4.22 53.23 -27.70
CA ALA A 545 -3.25 53.28 -28.79
C ALA A 545 -3.04 51.88 -29.44
N PRO A 546 -2.60 51.79 -30.70
CA PRO A 546 -2.40 50.49 -31.37
C PRO A 546 -1.59 49.52 -30.50
N PRO A 547 -1.89 48.21 -30.53
CA PRO A 547 -1.21 47.24 -29.68
C PRO A 547 0.30 47.36 -29.90
N PRO A 548 1.10 47.53 -28.83
CA PRO A 548 2.53 47.71 -28.99
C PRO A 548 3.12 46.43 -29.60
N GLY A 549 3.94 46.58 -30.65
CA GLY A 549 4.58 45.46 -31.34
C GLY A 549 5.48 44.61 -30.44
N ARG A 550 5.82 43.39 -30.88
CA ARG A 550 6.61 42.40 -30.12
C ARG A 550 7.93 42.98 -29.59
N ALA A 551 8.62 43.82 -30.37
CA ALA A 551 9.84 44.52 -29.94
C ALA A 551 9.65 45.46 -28.72
N TRP A 552 8.51 46.15 -28.60
CA TRP A 552 8.21 46.98 -27.43
C TRP A 552 7.94 46.12 -26.19
N ALA A 553 7.22 45.01 -26.37
CA ALA A 553 6.90 44.08 -25.30
C ALA A 553 8.18 43.45 -24.72
N LEU A 554 9.13 43.06 -25.58
CA LEU A 554 10.44 42.53 -25.19
C LEU A 554 11.24 43.53 -24.35
N ARG A 555 11.37 44.78 -24.83
CA ARG A 555 12.08 45.83 -24.07
C ARG A 555 11.42 46.09 -22.72
N THR A 556 10.10 46.22 -22.71
CA THR A 556 9.33 46.47 -21.48
C THR A 556 9.48 45.31 -20.49
N ALA A 557 9.43 44.06 -20.95
CA ALA A 557 9.65 42.91 -20.09
C ALA A 557 11.07 42.90 -19.51
N ARG A 558 12.11 43.13 -20.33
CA ARG A 558 13.50 43.22 -19.88
C ARG A 558 13.72 44.33 -18.85
N ASP A 559 13.11 45.51 -19.06
CA ASP A 559 13.18 46.62 -18.10
C ASP A 559 12.53 46.26 -16.75
N ARG A 560 11.41 45.54 -16.77
CA ARG A 560 10.73 45.06 -15.55
C ARG A 560 11.55 44.00 -14.82
N LEU A 561 12.17 43.07 -15.55
CA LEU A 561 13.09 42.07 -14.97
C LEU A 561 14.32 42.74 -14.34
N ALA A 562 14.93 43.71 -15.02
CA ALA A 562 16.08 44.45 -14.49
C ALA A 562 15.71 45.34 -13.28
N ALA A 563 14.47 45.81 -13.19
CA ALA A 563 13.96 46.50 -12.00
C ALA A 563 13.75 45.53 -10.83
N GLN A 564 13.20 44.34 -11.10
CA GLN A 564 13.02 43.27 -10.11
C GLN A 564 14.37 42.80 -9.53
N ASP A 565 15.35 42.54 -10.40
CA ASP A 565 16.68 42.04 -10.00
C ASP A 565 17.43 43.06 -9.11
N ARG A 566 17.13 44.37 -9.24
CA ARG A 566 17.70 45.44 -8.38
C ARG A 566 17.03 45.58 -7.03
N GLN A 567 15.78 45.14 -6.86
CA GLN A 567 15.01 45.36 -5.63
C GLN A 567 15.30 44.32 -4.53
N GLY A 568 15.97 43.20 -4.85
CA GLY A 568 16.33 42.16 -3.87
C GLY A 568 15.10 41.42 -3.31
N GLY A 569 15.33 40.22 -2.76
CA GLY A 569 14.32 39.19 -2.44
C GLY A 569 13.15 39.55 -1.50
N ASP A 570 13.04 40.80 -1.04
CA ASP A 570 11.89 41.31 -0.26
C ASP A 570 10.85 42.06 -1.12
N GLY A 571 11.20 42.42 -2.37
CA GLY A 571 10.26 42.96 -3.36
C GLY A 571 9.48 41.85 -4.04
N GLY A 572 8.18 41.72 -3.73
CA GLY A 572 7.31 40.67 -4.25
C GLY A 572 7.39 40.42 -5.77
N GLN A 573 6.94 39.25 -6.23
CA GLN A 573 7.03 38.73 -7.62
C GLN A 573 6.32 39.58 -8.71
N ARG A 574 5.92 40.81 -8.39
CA ARG A 574 5.16 41.72 -9.25
C ARG A 574 5.83 42.00 -10.58
N GLY A 575 7.15 42.24 -10.61
CA GLY A 575 7.87 42.49 -11.86
C GLY A 575 7.87 41.28 -12.81
N LEU A 576 7.92 40.06 -12.27
CA LEU A 576 7.82 38.82 -13.05
C LEU A 576 6.40 38.63 -13.63
N TYR A 577 5.35 38.90 -12.86
CA TYR A 577 3.97 38.85 -13.34
C TYR A 577 3.68 39.89 -14.42
N GLU A 578 4.18 41.11 -14.25
CA GLU A 578 4.02 42.20 -15.22
C GLU A 578 4.76 41.90 -16.52
N ALA A 579 5.99 41.35 -16.44
CA ALA A 579 6.75 40.90 -17.61
C ALA A 579 6.01 39.75 -18.34
N ALA A 580 5.54 38.73 -17.61
CA ALA A 580 4.78 37.62 -18.20
C ALA A 580 3.49 38.09 -18.88
N ALA A 581 2.75 39.03 -18.27
CA ALA A 581 1.51 39.57 -18.85
C ALA A 581 1.76 40.34 -20.16
N VAL A 582 2.85 41.10 -20.24
CA VAL A 582 3.24 41.83 -21.46
C VAL A 582 3.68 40.85 -22.55
N LEU A 583 4.48 39.83 -22.21
CA LEU A 583 4.96 38.83 -23.15
C LEU A 583 3.84 37.90 -23.66
N ARG A 584 2.88 37.48 -22.82
CA ARG A 584 1.70 36.71 -23.25
C ARG A 584 0.89 37.43 -24.32
N ARG A 585 0.70 38.75 -24.18
CA ARG A 585 0.01 39.57 -25.18
C ARG A 585 0.80 39.66 -26.49
N ALA A 586 2.13 39.70 -26.43
CA ALA A 586 2.99 39.75 -27.59
C ALA A 586 3.02 38.43 -28.37
N VAL A 587 3.10 37.30 -27.67
CA VAL A 587 3.10 35.95 -28.26
C VAL A 587 1.76 35.61 -28.91
N ALA A 588 0.65 36.18 -28.41
CA ALA A 588 -0.69 36.01 -29.01
C ALA A 588 -0.84 36.67 -30.40
N VAL A 589 0.04 37.62 -30.76
CA VAL A 589 0.06 38.27 -32.08
C VAL A 589 1.08 37.57 -32.98
N PRO A 590 0.79 37.23 -34.25
CA PRO A 590 1.78 36.64 -35.16
C PRO A 590 3.03 37.50 -35.32
N ALA A 591 4.20 36.88 -35.52
CA ALA A 591 5.46 37.59 -35.72
C ALA A 591 5.42 38.43 -37.01
N GLY A 592 5.89 39.68 -36.94
CA GLY A 592 6.14 40.50 -38.11
C GLY A 592 7.46 40.15 -38.81
N PRO A 593 7.71 40.66 -40.02
CA PRO A 593 8.95 40.40 -40.77
C PRO A 593 10.21 41.01 -40.12
N GLU A 594 10.06 41.97 -39.21
CA GLU A 594 11.17 42.60 -38.47
C GLU A 594 11.45 41.93 -37.11
N ASP A 595 10.61 40.99 -36.68
CA ASP A 595 10.76 40.30 -35.40
C ASP A 595 11.69 39.08 -35.53
N LEU A 596 12.62 38.93 -34.59
CA LEU A 596 13.47 37.74 -34.51
C LEU A 596 12.60 36.48 -34.24
N PRO A 597 12.75 35.40 -35.02
CA PRO A 597 11.92 34.20 -34.86
C PRO A 597 12.04 33.60 -33.46
N GLY A 598 10.94 33.59 -32.72
CA GLY A 598 10.85 32.92 -31.42
C GLY A 598 11.42 33.70 -30.22
N GLU A 599 11.91 34.93 -30.37
CA GLU A 599 12.56 35.67 -29.27
C GLU A 599 11.58 36.00 -28.13
N ALA A 600 10.36 36.44 -28.46
CA ALA A 600 9.31 36.73 -27.48
C ALA A 600 8.82 35.47 -26.75
N GLU A 601 8.73 34.36 -27.49
CA GLU A 601 8.38 33.04 -26.98
C GLU A 601 9.44 32.50 -26.02
N CYS A 602 10.74 32.66 -26.34
CA CYS A 602 11.86 32.28 -25.47
C CYS A 602 11.87 33.10 -24.16
N GLU A 603 11.70 34.42 -24.26
CA GLU A 603 11.65 35.31 -23.09
C GLU A 603 10.43 35.01 -22.21
N LEU A 604 9.26 34.73 -22.81
CA LEU A 604 8.09 34.28 -22.05
C LEU A 604 8.37 33.00 -21.26
N ALA A 605 8.91 31.97 -21.93
CA ALA A 605 9.24 30.71 -21.27
C ALA A 605 10.32 30.88 -20.17
N ALA A 606 11.31 31.75 -20.37
CA ALA A 606 12.32 32.08 -19.36
C ALA A 606 11.71 32.77 -18.12
N VAL A 607 10.77 33.71 -18.30
CA VAL A 607 10.05 34.35 -17.18
C VAL A 607 9.17 33.35 -16.44
N LEU A 608 8.47 32.46 -17.16
CA LEU A 608 7.64 31.41 -16.56
C LEU A 608 8.47 30.42 -15.73
N LEU A 609 9.69 30.06 -16.17
CA LEU A 609 10.64 29.26 -15.38
C LEU A 609 11.05 29.98 -14.08
N ARG A 610 11.25 31.30 -14.11
CA ARG A 610 11.54 32.09 -12.88
C ARG A 610 10.34 32.12 -11.93
N LEU A 611 9.11 32.23 -12.46
CA LEU A 611 7.88 32.16 -11.65
C LEU A 611 7.68 30.76 -11.04
N TRP A 612 7.94 29.70 -11.81
CA TRP A 612 7.93 28.31 -11.34
C TRP A 612 8.85 28.10 -10.13
N ALA A 613 10.06 28.64 -10.15
CA ALA A 613 11.03 28.51 -9.06
C ALA A 613 10.48 29.02 -7.71
N GLY A 614 9.59 30.02 -7.74
CA GLY A 614 8.97 30.58 -6.53
C GLY A 614 7.60 29.98 -6.16
N GLN A 615 6.79 29.55 -7.14
CA GLN A 615 5.39 29.17 -6.91
C GLN A 615 5.13 27.67 -6.96
N ARG A 616 5.98 26.91 -7.67
CA ARG A 616 5.80 25.49 -7.92
C ARG A 616 4.43 25.14 -8.54
N ASP A 617 3.90 26.01 -9.40
CA ASP A 617 2.67 25.76 -10.18
C ASP A 617 2.98 25.03 -11.52
N PRO A 618 2.53 23.77 -11.72
CA PRO A 618 2.77 23.02 -12.94
C PRO A 618 2.20 23.65 -14.22
N GLU A 619 1.17 24.50 -14.12
CA GLU A 619 0.59 25.17 -15.29
C GLU A 619 1.59 26.14 -15.95
N LEU A 620 2.49 26.74 -15.16
CA LEU A 620 3.55 27.62 -15.67
C LEU A 620 4.53 26.86 -16.57
N LEU A 621 4.88 25.63 -16.20
CA LEU A 621 5.75 24.77 -17.02
C LEU A 621 5.04 24.29 -18.29
N ALA A 622 3.76 23.93 -18.19
CA ALA A 622 2.95 23.54 -19.36
C ALA A 622 2.71 24.71 -20.33
N GLU A 623 2.62 25.94 -19.83
CA GLU A 623 2.59 27.15 -20.65
C GLU A 623 3.95 27.44 -21.29
N ALA A 624 5.04 27.36 -20.53
CA ALA A 624 6.39 27.59 -21.04
C ALA A 624 6.74 26.61 -22.16
N GLU A 625 6.42 25.32 -22.00
CA GLU A 625 6.63 24.30 -23.04
C GLU A 625 5.84 24.64 -24.31
N ARG A 626 4.55 24.99 -24.19
CA ARG A 626 3.73 25.36 -25.35
C ARG A 626 4.27 26.57 -26.10
N ALA A 627 4.85 27.54 -25.38
CA ALA A 627 5.39 28.75 -25.99
C ALA A 627 6.59 28.46 -26.90
N VAL A 628 7.48 27.56 -26.50
CA VAL A 628 8.72 27.24 -27.25
C VAL A 628 8.65 25.94 -28.07
N SER A 629 7.59 25.15 -27.93
CA SER A 629 7.38 23.91 -28.69
C SER A 629 7.34 24.18 -30.20
N GLY A 630 8.17 23.45 -30.96
CA GLY A 630 8.24 23.57 -32.42
C GLY A 630 9.20 24.64 -32.93
N LEU A 631 9.84 25.41 -32.05
CA LEU A 631 10.90 26.35 -32.42
C LEU A 631 12.25 25.62 -32.50
N ALA A 632 12.99 25.82 -33.60
CA ALA A 632 14.27 25.14 -33.83
C ALA A 632 15.51 25.95 -33.44
N ALA A 633 15.36 27.24 -33.12
CA ALA A 633 16.46 28.13 -32.80
C ALA A 633 17.22 27.68 -31.53
N PRO A 634 18.57 27.84 -31.46
CA PRO A 634 19.35 27.37 -30.32
C PRO A 634 18.87 27.90 -28.94
N PRO A 635 18.51 29.19 -28.77
CA PRO A 635 17.96 29.69 -27.51
C PRO A 635 16.62 29.02 -27.13
N ALA A 636 15.76 28.74 -28.12
CA ALA A 636 14.48 28.09 -27.89
C ALA A 636 14.65 26.64 -27.43
N ARG A 637 15.59 25.89 -28.05
CA ARG A 637 15.95 24.54 -27.62
C ARG A 637 16.55 24.51 -26.22
N ALA A 638 17.43 25.45 -25.90
CA ALA A 638 18.01 25.57 -24.56
C ALA A 638 16.94 25.82 -23.49
N VAL A 639 15.97 26.71 -23.76
CA VAL A 639 14.85 26.98 -22.84
C VAL A 639 13.90 25.78 -22.75
N LEU A 640 13.56 25.14 -23.88
CA LEU A 640 12.73 23.93 -23.91
C LEU A 640 13.37 22.79 -23.09
N GLY A 641 14.69 22.56 -23.25
CA GLY A 641 15.43 21.60 -22.43
C GLY A 641 15.31 21.87 -20.93
N ARG A 642 15.39 23.16 -20.51
CA ARG A 642 15.19 23.55 -19.11
C ARG A 642 13.76 23.30 -18.63
N VAL A 643 12.75 23.62 -19.44
CA VAL A 643 11.34 23.35 -19.12
C VAL A 643 11.09 21.85 -18.96
N LEU A 644 11.58 21.03 -19.89
CA LEU A 644 11.45 19.57 -19.82
C LEU A 644 12.17 18.99 -18.60
N TYR A 645 13.36 19.49 -18.26
CA TYR A 645 14.10 19.11 -17.06
C TYR A 645 13.30 19.42 -15.78
N GLU A 646 12.79 20.65 -15.63
CA GLU A 646 11.99 21.04 -14.45
C GLU A 646 10.67 20.26 -14.38
N ARG A 647 10.00 20.01 -15.53
CA ARG A 647 8.80 19.18 -15.58
C ARG A 647 9.08 17.76 -15.14
N ALA A 648 10.22 17.19 -15.54
CA ALA A 648 10.60 15.86 -15.15
C ALA A 648 10.82 15.73 -13.63
N LEU A 649 11.11 16.83 -12.92
CA LEU A 649 11.37 16.85 -11.48
C LEU A 649 10.21 17.39 -10.63
N ALA A 650 9.15 17.91 -11.26
CA ALA A 650 8.03 18.55 -10.56
C ALA A 650 7.13 17.56 -9.78
N ALA A 651 7.16 16.28 -10.15
CA ALA A 651 6.40 15.19 -9.54
C ALA A 651 7.33 13.97 -9.32
N GLU A 652 6.89 12.76 -9.67
CA GLU A 652 7.80 11.62 -9.76
C GLU A 652 8.82 11.82 -10.92
N PRO A 653 10.11 11.50 -10.71
CA PRO A 653 11.13 11.67 -11.74
C PRO A 653 10.81 10.94 -13.06
N ASP A 654 10.64 11.68 -14.15
CA ASP A 654 10.32 11.13 -15.47
C ASP A 654 11.57 10.98 -16.35
N ALA A 655 12.00 9.73 -16.56
CA ALA A 655 13.18 9.41 -17.36
C ALA A 655 13.01 9.67 -18.88
N GLU A 656 11.78 9.75 -19.40
CA GLU A 656 11.53 10.08 -20.81
C GLU A 656 11.62 11.58 -21.03
N LEU A 657 11.07 12.39 -20.11
CA LEU A 657 11.21 13.85 -20.15
C LEU A 657 12.67 14.29 -19.95
N LEU A 658 13.43 13.64 -19.05
CA LEU A 658 14.87 13.88 -18.92
C LEU A 658 15.63 13.51 -20.20
N ALA A 659 15.29 12.41 -20.86
CA ALA A 659 15.89 12.07 -22.15
C ALA A 659 15.50 13.06 -23.26
N ALA A 660 14.30 13.63 -23.23
CA ALA A 660 13.91 14.70 -24.13
C ALA A 660 14.69 16.00 -23.85
N ALA A 661 14.85 16.39 -22.58
CA ALA A 661 15.67 17.53 -22.18
C ALA A 661 17.13 17.36 -22.62
N GLU A 662 17.70 16.15 -22.43
CA GLU A 662 19.06 15.82 -22.85
C GLU A 662 19.25 16.05 -24.36
N ARG A 663 18.30 15.59 -25.19
CA ARG A 663 18.36 15.79 -26.65
C ARG A 663 18.34 17.25 -27.05
N GLU A 664 17.54 18.08 -26.38
CA GLU A 664 17.49 19.52 -26.67
C GLU A 664 18.80 20.22 -26.28
N PHE A 665 19.39 19.87 -25.12
CA PHE A 665 20.70 20.39 -24.75
C PHE A 665 21.82 19.87 -25.66
N ALA A 666 21.77 18.59 -26.07
CA ALA A 666 22.72 17.98 -26.99
C ALA A 666 22.71 18.64 -28.36
N ALA A 667 21.53 19.02 -28.87
CA ALA A 667 21.39 19.71 -30.15
C ALA A 667 22.11 21.08 -30.16
N VAL A 668 22.12 21.80 -29.04
CA VAL A 668 22.81 23.09 -28.89
C VAL A 668 24.30 22.89 -28.57
N ALA A 669 24.64 21.90 -27.74
CA ALA A 669 26.02 21.61 -27.35
C ALA A 669 26.86 20.98 -28.48
N GLY A 670 26.24 20.23 -29.38
CA GLY A 670 26.94 19.42 -30.40
C GLY A 670 27.47 20.18 -31.61
N VAL A 671 26.88 21.33 -31.97
CA VAL A 671 27.23 22.07 -33.19
C VAL A 671 28.03 23.33 -32.84
N PRO A 672 29.31 23.45 -33.24
CA PRO A 672 30.03 24.72 -33.18
C PRO A 672 29.48 25.62 -34.29
N ASP A 673 28.56 26.51 -33.94
CA ASP A 673 28.07 27.56 -34.82
C ASP A 673 28.85 28.85 -34.52
N PRO A 674 29.59 29.42 -35.48
CA PRO A 674 30.34 30.67 -35.29
C PRO A 674 29.48 31.86 -34.87
N ASP A 675 28.18 31.84 -35.21
CA ASP A 675 27.23 32.92 -34.91
C ASP A 675 26.50 32.72 -33.57
N MET A 676 26.73 31.60 -32.87
CA MET A 676 26.11 31.28 -31.58
C MET A 676 26.93 31.81 -30.41
N ASP A 677 26.26 32.38 -29.40
CA ASP A 677 26.89 32.82 -28.15
C ASP A 677 27.64 31.65 -27.46
N PRO A 678 28.97 31.72 -27.30
CA PRO A 678 29.75 30.70 -26.62
C PRO A 678 29.24 30.39 -25.20
N ARG A 679 28.64 31.36 -24.50
CA ARG A 679 28.08 31.17 -23.16
C ARG A 679 26.84 30.29 -23.17
N LEU A 680 25.97 30.44 -24.18
CA LEU A 680 24.79 29.59 -24.34
C LEU A 680 25.19 28.13 -24.59
N ARG A 681 26.21 27.91 -25.43
CA ARG A 681 26.77 26.58 -25.70
C ARG A 681 27.32 25.94 -24.42
N LEU A 682 28.12 26.67 -23.64
CA LEU A 682 28.70 26.17 -22.39
C LEU A 682 27.62 25.87 -21.34
N ASP A 683 26.61 26.73 -21.16
CA ASP A 683 25.47 26.46 -20.28
C ASP A 683 24.71 25.19 -20.70
N CYS A 684 24.52 24.97 -22.00
CA CYS A 684 23.89 23.73 -22.51
C CYS A 684 24.76 22.49 -22.24
N VAL A 685 26.10 22.57 -22.37
CA VAL A 685 27.00 21.46 -22.01
C VAL A 685 26.85 21.11 -20.53
N VAL A 686 26.85 22.12 -19.64
CA VAL A 686 26.69 21.93 -18.20
C VAL A 686 25.32 21.32 -17.86
N ARG A 687 24.23 21.83 -18.45
CA ARG A 687 22.87 21.33 -18.22
C ARG A 687 22.64 19.93 -18.79
N ARG A 688 23.25 19.64 -19.94
CA ARG A 688 23.25 18.28 -20.51
C ARG A 688 23.90 17.31 -19.54
N ALA A 689 25.08 17.65 -19.00
CA ALA A 689 25.76 16.81 -18.02
C ALA A 689 24.93 16.63 -16.74
N GLN A 690 24.30 17.69 -16.22
CA GLN A 690 23.37 17.58 -15.08
C GLN A 690 22.19 16.64 -15.38
N THR A 691 21.63 16.73 -16.58
CA THR A 691 20.53 15.87 -17.04
C THR A 691 20.97 14.41 -17.15
N LEU A 692 22.16 14.14 -17.70
CA LEU A 692 22.75 12.81 -17.80
C LEU A 692 23.08 12.19 -16.43
N VAL A 693 23.50 13.01 -15.45
CA VAL A 693 23.68 12.54 -14.07
C VAL A 693 22.35 12.03 -13.49
N ARG A 694 21.27 12.82 -13.61
CA ARG A 694 19.94 12.40 -13.16
C ARG A 694 19.42 11.17 -13.91
N LEU A 695 19.65 11.09 -15.21
CA LEU A 695 19.24 9.95 -16.02
C LEU A 695 20.00 8.68 -15.63
N GLY A 696 21.31 8.77 -15.38
CA GLY A 696 22.13 7.67 -14.89
C GLY A 696 21.82 7.24 -13.45
N GLU A 697 21.29 8.15 -12.62
CA GLU A 697 20.72 7.82 -11.31
C GLU A 697 19.44 6.99 -11.45
N LEU A 698 18.51 7.42 -12.30
CA LEU A 698 17.22 6.74 -12.46
C LEU A 698 17.29 5.41 -13.21
N ARG A 699 18.20 5.29 -14.19
CA ARG A 699 18.36 4.07 -15.01
C ARG A 699 19.46 3.14 -14.51
N GLU A 700 20.16 3.51 -13.45
CA GLU A 700 21.37 2.83 -12.97
C GLU A 700 22.45 2.63 -14.06
N ASP A 701 22.48 3.52 -15.06
CA ASP A 701 23.38 3.42 -16.22
C ASP A 701 24.65 4.25 -16.05
N THR A 702 25.80 3.58 -16.14
CA THR A 702 27.13 4.23 -16.11
C THR A 702 27.51 4.86 -17.45
N GLY A 703 26.88 4.46 -18.56
CA GLY A 703 27.11 5.00 -19.90
C GLY A 703 26.85 6.51 -19.98
N ALA A 704 25.67 6.94 -19.51
CA ALA A 704 25.30 8.35 -19.44
C ALA A 704 26.30 9.21 -18.63
N LEU A 705 26.83 8.67 -17.52
CA LEU A 705 27.83 9.38 -16.71
C LEU A 705 29.19 9.50 -17.43
N ARG A 706 29.61 8.47 -18.17
CA ARG A 706 30.84 8.52 -18.98
C ARG A 706 30.70 9.51 -20.13
N GLU A 707 29.53 9.59 -20.75
CA GLU A 707 29.24 10.58 -21.79
C GLU A 707 29.26 12.01 -21.24
N ALA A 708 28.62 12.25 -20.09
CA ALA A 708 28.66 13.54 -19.41
C ALA A 708 30.09 13.97 -19.07
N ARG A 709 30.91 13.02 -18.60
CA ARG A 709 32.33 13.23 -18.32
C ARG A 709 33.08 13.66 -19.59
N SER A 710 32.96 12.89 -20.66
CA SER A 710 33.65 13.18 -21.93
C SER A 710 33.27 14.54 -22.52
N ALA A 711 31.98 14.91 -22.45
CA ALA A 711 31.50 16.19 -22.94
C ALA A 711 32.06 17.39 -22.16
N LEU A 712 32.21 17.25 -20.84
CA LEU A 712 32.77 18.29 -19.97
C LEU A 712 34.30 18.36 -20.06
N GLU A 713 35.01 17.22 -20.14
CA GLU A 713 36.46 17.18 -20.33
C GLU A 713 36.87 17.89 -21.62
N ALA A 714 36.10 17.74 -22.71
CA ALA A 714 36.37 18.38 -23.99
C ALA A 714 36.36 19.93 -23.94
N VAL A 715 35.75 20.54 -22.92
CA VAL A 715 35.66 22.00 -22.75
C VAL A 715 36.39 22.51 -21.49
N ALA A 716 36.88 21.62 -20.63
CA ALA A 716 37.49 21.96 -19.34
C ALA A 716 38.93 22.53 -19.46
N ASP A 717 39.62 22.20 -20.55
CA ASP A 717 41.00 22.62 -20.81
C ASP A 717 41.11 24.04 -21.40
N ASP A 718 39.99 24.66 -21.76
CA ASP A 718 39.96 26.04 -22.27
C ASP A 718 40.16 27.05 -21.11
N PRO A 719 41.18 27.92 -21.15
CA PRO A 719 41.39 28.96 -20.12
C PRO A 719 40.23 29.97 -20.01
N SER A 720 39.39 30.06 -21.03
CA SER A 720 38.17 30.90 -21.05
C SER A 720 36.91 30.16 -20.57
N CYS A 721 37.06 28.92 -20.05
CA CYS A 721 35.93 28.11 -19.61
C CYS A 721 35.08 28.80 -18.53
N ASP A 722 33.77 28.60 -18.63
CA ASP A 722 32.81 29.08 -17.64
C ASP A 722 33.13 28.48 -16.26
N PRO A 723 33.16 29.28 -15.17
CA PRO A 723 33.37 28.80 -13.81
C PRO A 723 32.48 27.62 -13.40
N ALA A 724 31.32 27.43 -14.04
CA ALA A 724 30.39 26.33 -13.79
C ALA A 724 30.84 24.96 -14.33
N VAL A 725 31.77 24.91 -15.32
CA VAL A 725 32.19 23.66 -15.98
C VAL A 725 32.95 22.74 -15.02
N ARG A 726 33.91 23.28 -14.25
CA ARG A 726 34.71 22.48 -13.31
C ARG A 726 33.86 21.86 -12.18
N PRO A 727 32.99 22.61 -11.48
CA PRO A 727 32.03 22.01 -10.55
C PRO A 727 31.14 20.94 -11.20
N ALA A 728 30.67 21.15 -12.44
CA ALA A 728 29.85 20.17 -13.14
C ALA A 728 30.62 18.86 -13.39
N LEU A 729 31.89 18.94 -13.81
CA LEU A 729 32.75 17.77 -14.01
C LEU A 729 33.00 17.05 -12.67
N GLY A 730 33.27 17.81 -11.60
CA GLY A 730 33.36 17.28 -10.25
C GLY A 730 32.12 16.49 -9.82
N ARG A 731 30.90 17.00 -10.09
CA ARG A 731 29.64 16.29 -9.81
C ARG A 731 29.47 15.01 -10.62
N VAL A 732 29.85 15.01 -11.89
CA VAL A 732 29.83 13.77 -12.71
C VAL A 732 30.77 12.72 -12.13
N LEU A 733 31.99 13.12 -11.73
CA LEU A 733 32.94 12.21 -11.09
C LEU A 733 32.42 11.70 -9.74
N LEU A 734 31.79 12.56 -8.93
CA LEU A 734 31.11 12.14 -7.69
C LEU A 734 30.03 11.09 -7.95
N ALA A 735 29.21 11.25 -8.99
CA ALA A 735 28.17 10.29 -9.35
C ALA A 735 28.76 8.93 -9.82
N LEU A 736 29.99 8.91 -10.33
CA LEU A 736 30.71 7.69 -10.71
C LEU A 736 31.30 6.94 -9.49
N LEU A 737 31.63 7.62 -8.39
CA LEU A 737 32.32 7.01 -7.24
C LEU A 737 31.60 5.78 -6.64
N PRO A 738 30.29 5.81 -6.35
CA PRO A 738 29.61 4.65 -5.76
C PRO A 738 29.51 3.44 -6.69
N ARG A 739 29.64 3.69 -8.01
CA ARG A 739 29.48 2.68 -9.08
C ARG A 739 30.80 2.00 -9.45
N ASN A 740 31.93 2.50 -8.95
CA ASN A 740 33.23 1.87 -9.14
C ASN A 740 33.57 0.94 -7.96
N LEU A 741 33.75 -0.35 -8.27
CA LEU A 741 34.04 -1.40 -7.29
C LEU A 741 35.54 -1.47 -6.96
N ASP A 742 36.43 -1.01 -7.84
CA ASP A 742 37.87 -1.00 -7.60
C ASP A 742 38.25 0.13 -6.63
N PRO A 743 38.79 -0.17 -5.43
CA PRO A 743 39.24 0.84 -4.48
C PRO A 743 40.30 1.80 -5.03
N GLN A 744 41.22 1.33 -5.89
CA GLN A 744 42.30 2.16 -6.42
C GLN A 744 41.76 3.18 -7.42
N GLU A 745 40.98 2.72 -8.40
CA GLU A 745 40.33 3.60 -9.37
C GLU A 745 39.38 4.60 -8.70
N ARG A 746 38.60 4.14 -7.71
CA ARG A 746 37.70 5.01 -6.94
C ARG A 746 38.46 6.09 -6.17
N THR A 747 39.63 5.79 -5.64
CA THR A 747 40.50 6.78 -4.98
C THR A 747 41.03 7.80 -6.00
N ALA A 748 41.46 7.35 -7.17
CA ALA A 748 41.92 8.24 -8.24
C ALA A 748 40.81 9.17 -8.76
N LEU A 749 39.61 8.64 -8.99
CA LEU A 749 38.44 9.42 -9.38
C LEU A 749 38.05 10.45 -8.31
N ALA A 750 38.16 10.09 -7.03
CA ALA A 750 37.88 11.00 -5.92
C ALA A 750 38.90 12.15 -5.85
N GLY A 751 40.16 11.86 -6.17
CA GLY A 751 41.20 12.89 -6.33
C GLY A 751 40.84 13.91 -7.41
N GLN A 752 40.52 13.43 -8.61
CA GLN A 752 40.10 14.28 -9.74
C GLN A 752 38.84 15.11 -9.40
N ALA A 753 37.84 14.49 -8.78
CA ALA A 753 36.62 15.19 -8.35
C ALA A 753 36.95 16.31 -7.36
N ALA A 754 37.79 16.04 -6.36
CA ALA A 754 38.19 17.02 -5.37
C ALA A 754 38.97 18.19 -5.99
N GLU A 755 39.85 17.94 -6.96
CA GLU A 755 40.58 18.99 -7.67
C GLU A 755 39.65 19.93 -8.44
N HIS A 756 38.72 19.38 -9.22
CA HIS A 756 37.77 20.19 -9.99
C HIS A 756 36.81 21.00 -9.09
N LEU A 757 36.34 20.41 -7.97
CA LEU A 757 35.46 21.09 -7.02
C LEU A 757 36.21 22.16 -6.22
N ALA A 758 37.46 21.92 -5.84
CA ALA A 758 38.31 22.92 -5.18
C ALA A 758 38.61 24.12 -6.10
N ALA A 759 38.88 23.85 -7.39
CA ALA A 759 39.07 24.90 -8.38
C ALA A 759 37.80 25.74 -8.60
N GLY A 760 36.62 25.10 -8.59
CA GLY A 760 35.34 25.80 -8.65
C GLY A 760 35.04 26.64 -7.41
N LEU A 761 35.35 26.13 -6.23
CA LEU A 761 35.20 26.86 -4.97
C LEU A 761 36.12 28.09 -4.88
N ALA A 762 37.31 28.03 -5.47
CA ALA A 762 38.21 29.19 -5.55
C ALA A 762 37.64 30.35 -6.38
N ALA A 763 36.73 30.07 -7.33
CA ALA A 763 36.06 31.09 -8.14
C ALA A 763 34.86 31.75 -7.42
N GLU A 764 34.25 31.06 -6.45
CA GLU A 764 33.03 31.47 -5.73
C GLU A 764 33.20 31.23 -4.22
N PRO A 765 33.79 32.17 -3.46
CA PRO A 765 34.32 31.89 -2.13
C PRO A 765 33.28 31.90 -0.99
N SER A 766 32.05 32.40 -1.19
CA SER A 766 31.08 32.57 -0.09
C SER A 766 29.61 32.43 -0.50
N GLY A 767 28.75 32.13 0.48
CA GLY A 767 27.30 32.02 0.32
C GLY A 767 26.79 30.59 0.11
N ALA A 768 25.49 30.44 -0.20
CA ALA A 768 24.84 29.14 -0.32
C ALA A 768 25.39 28.26 -1.46
N ALA A 769 25.82 28.88 -2.56
CA ALA A 769 26.46 28.18 -3.68
C ALA A 769 27.83 27.61 -3.27
N ALA A 770 28.65 28.40 -2.57
CA ALA A 770 29.93 27.95 -2.02
C ALA A 770 29.74 26.80 -1.03
N ALA A 771 28.79 26.93 -0.09
CA ALA A 771 28.45 25.88 0.87
C ALA A 771 28.04 24.56 0.19
N ARG A 772 27.30 24.63 -0.92
CA ARG A 772 26.95 23.43 -1.72
C ARG A 772 28.17 22.77 -2.36
N VAL A 773 29.06 23.56 -2.95
CA VAL A 773 30.32 23.04 -3.51
C VAL A 773 31.22 22.46 -2.41
N ARG A 774 31.25 23.02 -1.20
CA ARG A 774 31.97 22.46 -0.05
C ARG A 774 31.46 21.07 0.35
N VAL A 775 30.13 20.86 0.38
CA VAL A 775 29.54 19.54 0.66
C VAL A 775 29.91 18.53 -0.43
N GLU A 776 29.86 18.94 -1.71
CA GLU A 776 30.29 18.13 -2.85
C GLU A 776 31.79 17.77 -2.74
N LEU A 777 32.64 18.76 -2.45
CA LEU A 777 34.09 18.57 -2.25
C LEU A 777 34.36 17.60 -1.10
N ALA A 778 33.73 17.78 0.06
CA ALA A 778 33.89 16.89 1.20
C ALA A 778 33.39 15.45 0.89
N THR A 779 32.36 15.31 0.05
CA THR A 779 31.88 14.01 -0.41
C THR A 779 32.95 13.27 -1.21
N ALA A 780 33.73 13.98 -2.05
CA ALA A 780 34.87 13.42 -2.77
C ALA A 780 36.02 13.08 -1.81
N LEU A 781 36.42 14.05 -0.97
CA LEU A 781 37.53 13.90 -0.03
C LEU A 781 37.34 12.73 0.95
N ARG A 782 36.10 12.35 1.27
CA ARG A 782 35.81 11.18 2.12
C ARG A 782 36.39 9.86 1.59
N TYR A 783 36.63 9.74 0.29
CA TYR A 783 37.24 8.57 -0.33
C TYR A 783 38.78 8.64 -0.34
N LEU A 784 39.38 9.70 0.21
CA LEU A 784 40.82 9.91 0.30
C LEU A 784 41.26 9.82 1.77
N PRO A 785 41.78 8.66 2.25
CA PRO A 785 42.10 8.46 3.65
C PRO A 785 43.07 9.50 4.26
N GLY A 786 43.94 10.09 3.44
CA GLY A 786 44.89 11.14 3.87
C GLY A 786 44.30 12.56 3.94
N ARG A 787 43.04 12.78 3.56
CA ARG A 787 42.40 14.11 3.49
C ARG A 787 41.05 14.17 4.23
N LEU A 788 40.82 13.27 5.19
CA LEU A 788 39.56 13.19 5.94
C LEU A 788 39.37 14.39 6.88
N GLU A 789 40.45 14.91 7.45
CA GLU A 789 40.46 16.10 8.29
C GLU A 789 40.08 17.36 7.49
N GLU A 790 40.57 17.46 6.25
CA GLU A 790 40.17 18.52 5.32
C GLU A 790 38.68 18.41 4.97
N ALA A 791 38.18 17.20 4.71
CA ALA A 791 36.77 16.97 4.44
C ALA A 791 35.87 17.47 5.60
N ALA A 792 36.25 17.16 6.85
CA ALA A 792 35.53 17.64 8.02
C ALA A 792 35.56 19.18 8.12
N GLY A 793 36.73 19.80 7.91
CA GLY A 793 36.87 21.26 7.92
C GLY A 793 36.01 21.97 6.86
N GLN A 794 35.89 21.40 5.65
CA GLN A 794 35.01 21.94 4.61
C GLN A 794 33.53 21.87 5.01
N LEU A 795 33.13 20.81 5.72
CA LEU A 795 31.75 20.64 6.18
C LEU A 795 31.40 21.56 7.34
N ASP A 796 32.35 21.84 8.25
CA ASP A 796 32.15 22.83 9.31
C ASP A 796 31.93 24.24 8.73
N LEU A 797 32.71 24.62 7.71
CA LEU A 797 32.50 25.86 6.97
C LEU A 797 31.13 25.86 6.27
N ALA A 798 30.76 24.78 5.58
CA ALA A 798 29.46 24.66 4.92
C ALA A 798 28.28 24.79 5.92
N LEU A 799 28.40 24.21 7.12
CA LEU A 799 27.38 24.30 8.16
C LEU A 799 27.24 25.70 8.76
N ALA A 800 28.32 26.49 8.78
CA ALA A 800 28.31 27.89 9.19
C ALA A 800 27.67 28.79 8.11
N GLU A 801 27.90 28.48 6.83
CA GLU A 801 27.37 29.24 5.69
C GLU A 801 25.88 28.89 5.38
N ALA A 802 25.40 27.68 5.71
CA ALA A 802 24.06 27.18 5.37
C ALA A 802 22.94 27.53 6.37
N THR A 803 22.98 28.69 7.03
CA THR A 803 22.07 29.04 8.14
C THR A 803 20.57 29.15 7.76
N GLY A 804 20.25 29.33 6.48
CA GLY A 804 18.87 29.43 5.97
C GLY A 804 18.40 28.27 5.07
N ASP A 805 19.23 27.25 4.81
CA ASP A 805 18.90 26.15 3.89
C ASP A 805 18.93 24.80 4.66
N PRO A 806 17.76 24.27 5.09
CA PRO A 806 17.69 23.05 5.87
C PRO A 806 18.13 21.81 5.08
N GLU A 807 17.93 21.79 3.76
CA GLU A 807 18.33 20.67 2.89
C GLU A 807 19.85 20.60 2.76
N LEU A 808 20.49 21.74 2.51
CA LEU A 808 21.95 21.82 2.42
C LEU A 808 22.60 21.48 3.77
N ARG A 809 22.04 21.96 4.86
CA ARG A 809 22.50 21.64 6.22
C ARG A 809 22.34 20.15 6.54
N LEU A 810 21.26 19.52 6.08
CA LEU A 810 21.07 18.08 6.20
C LEU A 810 22.14 17.30 5.42
N ALA A 811 22.37 17.68 4.15
CA ALA A 811 23.38 17.04 3.30
C ALA A 811 24.78 17.13 3.92
N ALA A 812 25.14 18.30 4.47
CA ALA A 812 26.39 18.52 5.16
C ALA A 812 26.55 17.62 6.40
N LEU A 813 25.52 17.49 7.25
CA LEU A 813 25.56 16.65 8.45
C LEU A 813 25.66 15.15 8.12
N VAL A 814 24.95 14.69 7.08
CA VAL A 814 25.05 13.29 6.62
C VAL A 814 26.45 13.01 6.07
N CYS A 815 27.00 13.92 5.26
CA CYS A 815 28.37 13.78 4.76
C CYS A 815 29.38 13.78 5.91
N LEU A 816 29.21 14.65 6.91
CA LEU A 816 30.07 14.73 8.09
C LEU A 816 30.08 13.42 8.87
N ALA A 817 28.89 12.85 9.12
CA ALA A 817 28.77 11.56 9.77
C ALA A 817 29.51 10.44 9.02
N ARG A 818 29.42 10.43 7.69
CA ARG A 818 30.14 9.46 6.84
C ARG A 818 31.65 9.69 6.83
N VAL A 819 32.12 10.94 6.90
CA VAL A 819 33.56 11.28 7.05
C VAL A 819 34.09 10.77 8.38
N HIS A 820 33.39 11.01 9.48
CA HIS A 820 33.77 10.49 10.79
C HIS A 820 33.76 8.95 10.85
N ARG A 821 32.80 8.29 10.20
CA ARG A 821 32.81 6.83 10.04
C ARG A 821 34.05 6.34 9.26
N ALA A 822 34.45 7.04 8.20
CA ALA A 822 35.65 6.72 7.44
C ALA A 822 36.93 6.92 8.28
N ARG A 823 36.99 7.97 9.11
CA ARG A 823 38.09 8.21 10.07
C ARG A 823 38.23 7.05 11.06
N SER A 824 37.11 6.60 11.63
CA SER A 824 37.12 5.42 12.50
C SER A 824 37.60 4.16 11.77
N GLY A 825 37.23 3.96 10.51
CA GLY A 825 37.74 2.84 9.71
C GLY A 825 39.25 2.89 9.46
N ARG A 826 39.85 4.09 9.38
CA ARG A 826 41.30 4.31 9.20
C ARG A 826 42.07 4.08 10.51
N ASP A 827 41.59 4.67 11.60
CA ASP A 827 42.35 4.81 12.84
C ASP A 827 41.88 3.84 13.95
N ALA A 828 40.81 3.09 13.72
CA ALA A 828 40.07 2.32 14.74
C ALA A 828 39.62 3.17 15.94
N ASP A 829 39.48 4.48 15.75
CA ASP A 829 39.14 5.45 16.80
C ASP A 829 37.64 5.37 17.16
N PRO A 830 37.29 5.06 18.42
CA PRO A 830 35.91 5.08 18.90
C PRO A 830 35.33 6.50 18.99
N ALA A 831 36.13 7.54 19.22
CA ALA A 831 35.66 8.92 19.33
C ALA A 831 35.08 9.40 17.99
N ALA A 832 35.73 9.06 16.89
CA ALA A 832 35.20 9.29 15.55
C ALA A 832 33.82 8.62 15.33
N LEU A 833 33.50 7.48 15.94
CA LEU A 833 32.15 6.90 15.85
C LEU A 833 31.12 7.67 16.69
N GLU A 834 31.54 8.28 17.80
CA GLU A 834 30.68 9.17 18.60
C GLU A 834 30.34 10.44 17.83
N ASP A 835 31.35 11.07 17.21
CA ASP A 835 31.16 12.23 16.32
C ASP A 835 30.21 11.90 15.16
N ALA A 836 30.37 10.72 14.55
CA ALA A 836 29.48 10.24 13.50
C ALA A 836 28.03 10.06 13.99
N ALA A 837 27.86 9.44 15.16
CA ALA A 837 26.54 9.25 15.76
C ALA A 837 25.87 10.58 16.15
N GLU A 838 26.65 11.57 16.60
CA GLU A 838 26.17 12.91 16.90
C GLU A 838 25.73 13.65 15.62
N ALA A 839 26.54 13.60 14.56
CA ALA A 839 26.22 14.20 13.27
C ALA A 839 24.91 13.62 12.68
N TYR A 840 24.72 12.29 12.73
CA TYR A 840 23.44 11.68 12.38
C TYR A 840 22.29 12.12 13.29
N GLY A 841 22.54 12.23 14.60
CA GLY A 841 21.56 12.74 15.56
C GLY A 841 21.14 14.18 15.28
N ARG A 842 22.05 15.03 14.81
CA ARG A 842 21.78 16.40 14.35
C ARG A 842 20.98 16.40 13.04
N ALA A 843 21.38 15.57 12.06
CA ALA A 843 20.68 15.42 10.77
C ALA A 843 19.22 14.97 10.98
N ARG A 844 19.02 13.98 11.86
CA ARG A 844 17.70 13.45 12.24
C ARG A 844 16.74 14.49 12.81
N ARG A 845 17.24 15.57 13.42
CA ARG A 845 16.40 16.66 13.95
C ARG A 845 15.86 17.59 12.85
N LEU A 846 16.46 17.56 11.66
CA LEU A 846 16.02 18.34 10.50
C LEU A 846 14.98 17.59 9.64
N ILE A 847 14.81 16.28 9.85
CA ILE A 847 13.94 15.43 9.02
C ILE A 847 12.62 15.14 9.77
N PRO A 848 11.45 15.45 9.18
CA PRO A 848 10.15 14.99 9.70
C PRO A 848 10.07 13.46 9.76
N ARG A 849 9.35 12.90 10.74
CA ARG A 849 9.28 11.44 10.90
C ARG A 849 8.66 10.70 9.71
N ASP A 850 7.77 11.36 8.99
CA ASP A 850 7.03 10.79 7.87
C ASP A 850 7.71 11.06 6.51
N GLY A 851 8.85 11.78 6.50
CA GLY A 851 9.60 12.05 5.27
C GLY A 851 10.44 10.84 4.83
N GLU A 852 10.57 10.63 3.52
CA GLU A 852 11.33 9.50 2.95
C GLU A 852 12.80 9.46 3.45
N ALA A 853 13.44 10.63 3.54
CA ALA A 853 14.81 10.78 4.07
C ALA A 853 15.00 10.21 5.48
N TYR A 854 13.92 10.09 6.27
CA TYR A 854 13.94 9.46 7.58
C TYR A 854 14.25 7.97 7.48
N GLY A 855 13.59 7.26 6.57
CA GLY A 855 13.75 5.84 6.36
C GLY A 855 15.13 5.46 5.81
N GLU A 856 15.76 6.38 5.07
CA GLU A 856 17.10 6.21 4.48
C GLU A 856 18.24 6.46 5.48
N LEU A 857 18.07 7.40 6.41
CA LEU A 857 19.12 7.78 7.37
C LEU A 857 19.32 6.75 8.50
N LEU A 858 18.24 6.12 8.96
CA LEU A 858 18.25 5.26 10.15
C LEU A 858 19.13 4.00 10.06
N PRO A 859 19.21 3.27 8.93
CA PRO A 859 20.12 2.13 8.80
C PRO A 859 21.59 2.51 8.99
N GLU A 860 22.06 3.60 8.36
CA GLU A 860 23.45 4.05 8.49
C GLU A 860 23.76 4.52 9.92
N TRP A 861 22.83 5.23 10.55
CA TRP A 861 22.99 5.65 11.94
C TRP A 861 23.00 4.46 12.91
N GLY A 862 22.11 3.49 12.69
CA GLY A 862 22.05 2.25 13.45
C GLY A 862 23.35 1.46 13.35
N ASP A 863 23.91 1.33 12.14
CA ASP A 863 25.19 0.66 11.91
C ASP A 863 26.35 1.36 12.64
N VAL A 864 26.43 2.70 12.60
CA VAL A 864 27.46 3.45 13.36
C VAL A 864 27.33 3.24 14.87
N LEU A 865 26.10 3.24 15.39
CA LEU A 865 25.85 2.98 16.80
C LEU A 865 26.19 1.55 17.20
N LEU A 866 25.98 0.56 16.33
CA LEU A 866 26.41 -0.82 16.54
C LEU A 866 27.94 -0.95 16.55
N ASP A 867 28.62 -0.33 15.58
CA ASP A 867 30.08 -0.31 15.51
C ASP A 867 30.66 0.36 16.77
N ARG A 868 30.06 1.47 17.21
CA ARG A 868 30.44 2.14 18.47
C ARG A 868 30.17 1.26 19.68
N ALA A 869 29.05 0.55 19.71
CA ALA A 869 28.69 -0.31 20.82
C ALA A 869 29.63 -1.52 20.96
N ARG A 870 30.31 -1.95 19.89
CA ARG A 870 31.33 -3.02 19.92
C ARG A 870 32.71 -2.53 20.36
N ALA A 871 33.00 -1.25 20.14
CA ALA A 871 34.26 -0.64 20.57
C ALA A 871 34.37 -0.59 22.11
N ALA A 872 35.58 -0.28 22.60
CA ALA A 872 35.84 -0.11 24.03
C ALA A 872 34.84 0.86 24.67
N ASP A 873 34.37 0.53 25.87
CA ASP A 873 33.34 1.28 26.62
C ASP A 873 32.02 1.51 25.85
N GLY A 874 31.74 0.68 24.84
CA GLY A 874 30.58 0.80 23.95
C GLY A 874 29.23 0.44 24.59
N ARG A 875 29.21 -0.18 25.77
CA ARG A 875 28.00 -0.69 26.44
C ARG A 875 26.87 0.36 26.53
N ARG A 876 27.20 1.63 26.76
CA ARG A 876 26.20 2.72 26.88
C ARG A 876 25.43 3.01 25.58
N PHE A 877 25.93 2.56 24.42
CA PHE A 877 25.34 2.83 23.11
C PHE A 877 24.37 1.74 22.63
N THR A 878 24.37 0.56 23.26
CA THR A 878 23.58 -0.61 22.83
C THR A 878 22.08 -0.32 22.80
N SER A 879 21.53 0.29 23.85
CA SER A 879 20.11 0.65 23.94
C SER A 879 19.72 1.69 22.89
N THR A 880 20.59 2.66 22.61
CA THR A 880 20.35 3.65 21.56
C THR A 880 20.39 2.99 20.18
N ALA A 881 21.34 2.08 19.94
CA ALA A 881 21.43 1.31 18.69
C ALA A 881 20.15 0.49 18.44
N VAL A 882 19.70 -0.29 19.43
CA VAL A 882 18.45 -1.08 19.33
C VAL A 882 17.24 -0.19 19.05
N ARG A 883 17.13 0.98 19.72
CA ARG A 883 16.04 1.93 19.47
C ARG A 883 16.05 2.44 18.02
N VAL A 884 17.21 2.88 17.51
CA VAL A 884 17.36 3.37 16.13
C VAL A 884 17.07 2.27 15.11
N LEU A 885 17.49 1.03 15.36
CA LEU A 885 17.23 -0.12 14.50
C LEU A 885 15.74 -0.54 14.51
N ARG A 886 15.05 -0.39 15.65
CA ARG A 886 13.59 -0.57 15.72
C ARG A 886 12.86 0.49 14.90
N ASP A 887 13.25 1.75 15.03
CA ASP A 887 12.72 2.84 14.19
C ASP A 887 13.00 2.56 12.71
N SER A 888 14.21 2.08 12.37
CA SER A 888 14.60 1.72 11.01
C SER A 888 13.70 0.61 10.45
N ARG A 889 13.41 -0.42 11.24
CA ARG A 889 12.50 -1.50 10.86
C ARG A 889 11.05 -1.03 10.72
N ALA A 890 10.60 -0.07 11.53
CA ALA A 890 9.26 0.48 11.48
C ALA A 890 9.06 1.42 10.28
N ALA A 891 10.13 2.06 9.80
CA ALA A 891 10.09 2.99 8.67
C ALA A 891 9.86 2.34 7.30
N VAL A 892 9.89 1.00 7.19
CA VAL A 892 9.61 0.30 5.92
C VAL A 892 8.49 -0.74 6.06
N PRO A 893 7.63 -0.88 5.03
CA PRO A 893 6.62 -1.93 5.01
C PRO A 893 7.27 -3.31 4.87
N GLN A 894 6.54 -4.37 5.25
CA GLN A 894 7.03 -5.76 5.15
C GLN A 894 7.33 -6.20 3.71
N SER A 895 6.72 -5.54 2.72
CA SER A 895 6.95 -5.77 1.30
C SER A 895 8.22 -5.10 0.78
N ASP A 896 8.86 -4.21 1.53
CA ASP A 896 10.07 -3.50 1.08
C ASP A 896 11.23 -4.49 0.84
N PRO A 897 11.98 -4.41 -0.28
CA PRO A 897 13.14 -5.26 -0.55
C PRO A 897 14.17 -5.27 0.60
N ARG A 898 14.30 -4.16 1.33
CA ARG A 898 15.28 -3.95 2.39
C ARG A 898 14.80 -4.44 3.75
N SER A 899 13.54 -4.89 3.88
CA SER A 899 12.96 -5.33 5.15
C SER A 899 13.74 -6.47 5.80
N ALA A 900 14.18 -7.46 5.01
CA ALA A 900 14.95 -8.60 5.52
C ALA A 900 16.30 -8.16 6.12
N GLN A 901 17.01 -7.24 5.45
CA GLN A 901 18.27 -6.70 5.95
C GLN A 901 18.08 -5.91 7.24
N ARG A 902 17.04 -5.08 7.34
CA ARG A 902 16.73 -4.32 8.57
C ARG A 902 16.40 -5.22 9.76
N LEU A 903 15.71 -6.35 9.52
CA LEU A 903 15.43 -7.36 10.55
C LEU A 903 16.72 -8.02 11.08
N VAL A 904 17.63 -8.40 10.18
CA VAL A 904 18.92 -9.00 10.57
C VAL A 904 19.74 -8.00 11.40
N ARG A 905 19.80 -6.73 11.00
CA ARG A 905 20.50 -5.68 11.77
C ARG A 905 19.91 -5.46 13.15
N LEU A 906 18.59 -5.45 13.28
CA LEU A 906 17.94 -5.35 14.59
C LEU A 906 18.27 -6.56 15.49
N ALA A 907 18.22 -7.78 14.93
CA ALA A 907 18.60 -8.99 15.66
C ALA A 907 20.07 -8.95 16.12
N GLU A 908 20.97 -8.42 15.30
CA GLU A 908 22.39 -8.19 15.64
C GLU A 908 22.53 -7.21 16.81
N GLY A 909 21.76 -6.13 16.84
CA GLY A 909 21.73 -5.20 17.97
C GLY A 909 21.19 -5.79 19.26
N LEU A 910 20.14 -6.61 19.19
CA LEU A 910 19.58 -7.32 20.34
C LEU A 910 20.57 -8.32 20.91
N ARG A 911 21.26 -9.09 20.07
CA ARG A 911 22.32 -10.02 20.51
C ARG A 911 23.48 -9.29 21.18
N LEU A 912 23.89 -8.14 20.63
CA LEU A 912 24.95 -7.33 21.24
C LEU A 912 24.51 -6.80 22.61
N ARG A 913 23.27 -6.32 22.75
CA ARG A 913 22.73 -5.88 24.04
C ARG A 913 22.65 -7.03 25.04
N HIS A 914 22.17 -8.20 24.60
CA HIS A 914 22.19 -9.42 25.39
C HIS A 914 23.60 -9.76 25.90
N ALA A 915 24.64 -9.67 25.06
CA ALA A 915 26.02 -9.95 25.48
C ALA A 915 26.50 -9.04 26.63
N TYR A 916 25.95 -7.82 26.75
CA TYR A 916 26.27 -6.86 27.82
C TYR A 916 25.34 -6.89 29.03
N GLU A 917 24.09 -7.30 28.86
CA GLU A 917 23.02 -7.20 29.88
C GLU A 917 22.58 -8.57 30.40
N GLY A 918 22.80 -9.65 29.64
CA GLY A 918 22.41 -11.02 29.97
C GLY A 918 20.92 -11.30 29.81
N ASP A 919 20.11 -10.36 29.28
CA ASP A 919 18.67 -10.55 29.13
C ASP A 919 18.34 -11.55 28.01
N VAL A 920 17.81 -12.70 28.38
CA VAL A 920 17.46 -13.78 27.42
C VAL A 920 16.27 -13.39 26.52
N VAL A 921 15.46 -12.40 26.92
CA VAL A 921 14.34 -11.91 26.09
C VAL A 921 14.85 -11.38 24.74
N ASP A 922 16.00 -10.70 24.73
CA ASP A 922 16.63 -10.21 23.51
C ASP A 922 17.00 -11.33 22.54
N LEU A 923 17.50 -12.45 23.04
CA LEU A 923 17.79 -13.63 22.20
C LEU A 923 16.50 -14.25 21.62
N ARG A 924 15.39 -14.22 22.37
CA ARG A 924 14.09 -14.72 21.88
C ARG A 924 13.49 -13.80 20.82
N GLU A 925 13.60 -12.49 21.01
CA GLU A 925 13.20 -11.53 19.99
C GLU A 925 14.09 -11.68 18.74
N ALA A 926 15.41 -11.80 18.89
CA ALA A 926 16.34 -12.04 17.79
C ALA A 926 16.03 -13.34 17.03
N GLU A 927 15.74 -14.45 17.73
CA GLU A 927 15.29 -15.73 17.15
C GLU A 927 14.07 -15.50 16.23
N TYR A 928 13.04 -14.85 16.74
CA TYR A 928 11.82 -14.54 15.98
C TYR A 928 12.07 -13.63 14.77
N LEU A 929 12.86 -12.57 14.94
CA LEU A 929 13.16 -11.61 13.87
C LEU A 929 13.95 -12.26 12.72
N LEU A 930 14.86 -13.18 13.02
CA LEU A 930 15.65 -13.89 12.02
C LEU A 930 14.80 -14.91 11.25
N GLU A 931 13.88 -15.61 11.90
CA GLU A 931 12.89 -16.45 11.20
C GLU A 931 11.98 -15.62 10.27
N LEU A 932 11.65 -14.39 10.67
CA LEU A 932 10.92 -13.46 9.82
C LEU A 932 11.78 -12.97 8.66
N ALA A 933 13.06 -12.65 8.90
CA ALA A 933 14.01 -12.22 7.87
C ALA A 933 14.19 -13.29 6.79
N VAL A 934 14.29 -14.57 7.16
CA VAL A 934 14.34 -15.68 6.20
C VAL A 934 13.07 -15.71 5.32
N ARG A 935 11.89 -15.54 5.93
CA ARG A 935 10.61 -15.58 5.18
C ARG A 935 10.49 -14.43 4.19
N GLN A 936 11.01 -13.26 4.54
CA GLN A 936 10.97 -12.02 3.77
C GLN A 936 12.15 -11.85 2.79
N GLY A 937 13.24 -12.62 2.95
CA GLY A 937 14.40 -12.55 2.06
C GLY A 937 14.06 -12.92 0.62
N ARG A 938 14.44 -12.04 -0.31
CA ARG A 938 14.14 -12.14 -1.74
C ARG A 938 15.21 -12.90 -2.51
N SER A 939 16.47 -12.87 -2.06
CA SER A 939 17.56 -13.64 -2.65
C SER A 939 17.96 -14.85 -1.76
N PRO A 940 18.48 -15.94 -2.36
CA PRO A 940 19.02 -17.05 -1.57
C PRO A 940 20.20 -16.61 -0.68
N LEU A 941 20.97 -15.59 -1.09
CA LEU A 941 22.07 -15.04 -0.29
C LEU A 941 21.58 -14.33 0.98
N GLU A 942 20.48 -13.56 0.90
CA GLU A 942 19.84 -12.96 2.09
C GLU A 942 19.34 -14.01 3.06
N GLN A 943 18.69 -15.05 2.55
CA GLN A 943 18.21 -16.17 3.36
C GLN A 943 19.37 -16.92 4.01
N ALA A 944 20.49 -17.10 3.30
CA ALA A 944 21.69 -17.72 3.83
C ALA A 944 22.27 -16.94 5.01
N ARG A 945 22.38 -15.61 4.87
CA ARG A 945 22.85 -14.72 5.96
C ARG A 945 21.93 -14.80 7.17
N ALA A 946 20.62 -14.70 6.97
CA ALA A 946 19.65 -14.78 8.08
C ALA A 946 19.69 -16.14 8.80
N TRP A 947 19.82 -17.26 8.07
CA TRP A 947 19.97 -18.59 8.68
C TRP A 947 21.29 -18.77 9.42
N ARG A 948 22.37 -18.15 8.94
CA ARG A 948 23.66 -18.14 9.65
C ARG A 948 23.52 -17.44 10.99
N GLU A 949 22.97 -16.23 11.02
CA GLU A 949 22.75 -15.49 12.27
C GLU A 949 21.77 -16.22 13.20
N HIS A 950 20.75 -16.89 12.64
CA HIS A 950 19.82 -17.70 13.41
C HIS A 950 20.54 -18.87 14.11
N GLY A 951 21.48 -19.52 13.42
CA GLY A 951 22.31 -20.57 14.01
C GLY A 951 23.12 -20.05 15.21
N ASP A 952 23.69 -18.86 15.10
CA ASP A 952 24.46 -18.24 16.19
C ASP A 952 23.57 -17.95 17.41
N VAL A 953 22.36 -17.42 17.21
CA VAL A 953 21.38 -17.20 18.28
C VAL A 953 21.02 -18.51 19.00
N GLN A 954 20.87 -19.61 18.27
CA GLN A 954 20.60 -20.91 18.90
C GLN A 954 21.76 -21.38 19.79
N GLN A 955 23.01 -21.10 19.39
CA GLN A 955 24.17 -21.38 20.25
C GLN A 955 24.20 -20.49 21.50
N GLU A 956 23.86 -19.20 21.37
CA GLU A 956 23.80 -18.27 22.49
C GLU A 956 22.70 -18.66 23.50
N ILE A 957 21.52 -19.08 23.01
CA ILE A 957 20.45 -19.62 23.85
C ILE A 957 20.90 -20.94 24.52
N HIS A 958 21.64 -21.80 23.81
CA HIS A 958 22.20 -23.01 24.40
C HIS A 958 23.18 -22.69 25.54
N ALA A 959 24.06 -21.70 25.36
CA ALA A 959 25.03 -21.32 26.39
C ALA A 959 24.35 -20.98 27.73
N HIS A 960 23.17 -20.36 27.67
CA HIS A 960 22.34 -20.00 28.82
C HIS A 960 21.52 -21.17 29.36
N THR A 961 20.79 -21.87 28.49
CA THR A 961 19.82 -22.91 28.89
C THR A 961 20.43 -24.29 29.09
N ARG A 962 21.63 -24.52 28.55
CA ARG A 962 22.32 -25.82 28.43
C ARG A 962 21.49 -26.92 27.74
N ALA A 963 20.41 -26.54 27.05
CA ALA A 963 19.51 -27.47 26.40
C ALA A 963 20.11 -27.97 25.08
N LEU A 964 20.33 -29.28 24.93
CA LEU A 964 21.00 -29.86 23.76
C LEU A 964 20.18 -29.75 22.47
N ASP A 965 18.85 -29.66 22.56
CA ASP A 965 17.96 -29.44 21.40
C ASP A 965 18.27 -28.13 20.68
N ARG A 966 18.84 -27.14 21.37
CA ARG A 966 19.31 -25.87 20.80
C ARG A 966 20.52 -26.06 19.90
N LEU A 967 21.46 -26.92 20.26
CA LEU A 967 22.58 -27.27 19.37
C LEU A 967 22.08 -28.01 18.13
N ASP A 968 21.06 -28.87 18.26
CA ASP A 968 20.42 -29.51 17.10
C ASP A 968 19.79 -28.47 16.16
N ARG A 969 19.08 -27.48 16.70
CA ARG A 969 18.52 -26.37 15.91
C ARG A 969 19.60 -25.49 15.28
N ALA A 970 20.72 -25.25 15.97
CA ALA A 970 21.86 -24.52 15.43
C ALA A 970 22.46 -25.26 14.21
N ALA A 971 22.70 -26.57 14.34
CA ALA A 971 23.19 -27.39 13.24
C ALA A 971 22.23 -27.45 12.04
N ASP A 972 20.91 -27.48 12.28
CA ASP A 972 19.91 -27.37 11.20
C ASP A 972 19.92 -26.00 10.53
N SER A 973 20.02 -24.92 11.32
CA SER A 973 20.08 -23.54 10.81
C SER A 973 21.29 -23.35 9.90
N TYR A 974 22.49 -23.79 10.32
CA TYR A 974 23.68 -23.74 9.47
C TYR A 974 23.56 -24.60 8.21
N ARG A 975 22.90 -25.77 8.30
CA ARG A 975 22.62 -26.59 7.12
C ARG A 975 21.71 -25.87 6.12
N ARG A 976 20.69 -25.15 6.60
CA ARG A 976 19.80 -24.34 5.76
C ARG A 976 20.54 -23.15 5.16
N ALA A 977 21.39 -22.48 5.94
CA ALA A 977 22.26 -21.40 5.48
C ALA A 977 23.16 -21.88 4.34
N TRP A 978 23.80 -23.04 4.51
CA TRP A 978 24.65 -23.66 3.49
C TRP A 978 23.92 -23.93 2.18
N ARG A 979 22.73 -24.55 2.26
CA ARG A 979 21.92 -24.85 1.06
C ARG A 979 21.49 -23.57 0.33
N ALA A 980 21.10 -22.54 1.08
CA ALA A 980 20.72 -21.26 0.49
C ALA A 980 21.92 -20.54 -0.15
N ALA A 981 23.10 -20.60 0.48
CA ALA A 981 24.33 -20.04 -0.08
C ALA A 981 24.77 -20.77 -1.37
N LEU A 982 24.67 -22.10 -1.43
CA LEU A 982 24.93 -22.86 -2.65
C LEU A 982 23.91 -22.60 -3.77
N ALA A 983 22.68 -22.20 -3.44
CA ALA A 983 21.73 -21.76 -4.45
C ALA A 983 22.11 -20.39 -5.04
N ALA A 984 22.70 -19.50 -4.23
CA ALA A 984 23.20 -18.19 -4.66
C ALA A 984 24.52 -18.25 -5.46
N ASP A 985 25.30 -19.34 -5.36
CA ASP A 985 26.52 -19.60 -6.17
C ASP A 985 26.23 -19.60 -7.69
N ARG A 986 24.96 -19.65 -8.09
CA ARG A 986 24.52 -19.58 -9.49
C ARG A 986 24.20 -18.16 -9.99
N GLU A 987 24.36 -17.13 -9.16
CA GLU A 987 24.05 -15.71 -9.44
C GLU A 987 25.31 -14.81 -9.36
N GLU A 988 25.22 -13.54 -9.78
CA GLU A 988 26.27 -12.51 -9.98
C GLU A 988 27.29 -12.28 -8.83
N ARG A 989 27.14 -12.90 -7.64
CA ARG A 989 28.02 -12.71 -6.46
C ARG A 989 28.57 -14.03 -5.94
N ARG A 990 29.18 -14.78 -6.85
CA ARG A 990 29.66 -16.15 -6.63
C ARG A 990 30.60 -16.30 -5.44
N ASP A 991 31.65 -15.49 -5.37
CA ASP A 991 32.72 -15.65 -4.35
C ASP A 991 32.19 -15.43 -2.93
N VAL A 992 31.32 -14.42 -2.75
CA VAL A 992 30.68 -14.11 -1.46
C VAL A 992 29.75 -15.25 -1.01
N ALA A 993 29.03 -15.86 -1.96
CA ALA A 993 28.16 -17.00 -1.66
C ALA A 993 28.95 -18.24 -1.28
N VAL A 994 30.05 -18.53 -1.99
CA VAL A 994 30.95 -19.68 -1.71
C VAL A 994 31.64 -19.51 -0.36
N GLU A 995 32.12 -18.31 -0.04
CA GLU A 995 32.74 -18.02 1.26
C GLU A 995 31.76 -18.22 2.41
N LEU A 996 30.54 -17.68 2.28
CA LEU A 996 29.50 -17.88 3.29
C LEU A 996 29.15 -19.37 3.45
N ALA A 997 29.03 -20.11 2.35
CA ALA A 997 28.76 -21.55 2.35
C ALA A 997 29.86 -22.34 3.07
N ALA A 998 31.13 -22.00 2.83
CA ALA A 998 32.28 -22.62 3.49
C ALA A 998 32.25 -22.35 5.00
N ARG A 999 32.01 -21.09 5.37
CA ARG A 999 31.97 -20.63 6.76
C ARG A 999 30.87 -21.31 7.58
N VAL A 1000 29.66 -21.42 7.04
CA VAL A 1000 28.55 -22.07 7.76
C VAL A 1000 28.72 -23.58 7.90
N GLN A 1001 29.44 -24.24 6.99
CA GLN A 1001 29.78 -25.67 7.16
C GLN A 1001 30.84 -25.89 8.23
N GLU A 1002 31.83 -25.02 8.33
CA GLU A 1002 32.78 -25.00 9.45
C GLU A 1002 32.03 -24.87 10.80
N MET A 1003 31.17 -23.87 10.93
CA MET A 1003 30.36 -23.66 12.16
C MET A 1003 29.43 -24.86 12.45
N ARG A 1004 28.86 -25.49 11.41
CA ARG A 1004 28.05 -26.70 11.56
C ARG A 1004 28.88 -27.87 12.08
N GLY A 1005 30.10 -28.06 11.58
CA GLY A 1005 31.02 -29.09 12.06
C GLY A 1005 31.30 -28.95 13.56
N GLU A 1006 31.60 -27.72 14.00
CA GLU A 1006 31.89 -27.41 15.41
C GLU A 1006 30.70 -27.70 16.35
N VAL A 1007 29.47 -27.44 15.91
CA VAL A 1007 28.26 -27.80 16.65
C VAL A 1007 28.07 -29.31 16.70
N LEU A 1008 28.30 -30.02 15.60
CA LEU A 1008 28.13 -31.48 15.51
C LEU A 1008 29.15 -32.25 16.36
N GLU A 1009 30.37 -31.74 16.48
CA GLU A 1009 31.36 -32.27 17.41
C GLU A 1009 30.90 -32.14 18.87
N ARG A 1010 30.38 -30.97 19.27
CA ARG A 1010 29.81 -30.77 20.62
C ARG A 1010 28.59 -31.66 20.89
N LEU A 1011 27.84 -32.03 19.85
CA LEU A 1011 26.74 -33.01 19.92
C LEU A 1011 27.23 -34.47 19.93
N ALA A 1012 28.54 -34.72 19.97
CA ALA A 1012 29.16 -36.04 19.88
C ALA A 1012 28.74 -36.83 18.61
N ARG A 1013 28.66 -36.14 17.46
CA ARG A 1013 28.33 -36.74 16.14
C ARG A 1013 29.53 -36.66 15.17
N PRO A 1014 30.65 -37.33 15.47
CA PRO A 1014 31.92 -37.15 14.76
C PRO A 1014 31.85 -37.46 13.25
N ARG A 1015 31.07 -38.45 12.81
CA ARG A 1015 30.88 -38.75 11.38
C ARG A 1015 30.20 -37.59 10.63
N ALA A 1016 29.14 -37.02 11.21
CA ALA A 1016 28.44 -35.90 10.59
C ALA A 1016 29.27 -34.61 10.61
N ALA A 1017 30.11 -34.42 11.64
CA ALA A 1017 31.06 -33.31 11.72
C ALA A 1017 32.15 -33.44 10.65
N LEU A 1018 32.69 -34.65 10.46
CA LEU A 1018 33.67 -34.95 9.41
C LEU A 1018 33.14 -34.59 8.01
N ASP A 1019 31.89 -34.97 7.68
CA ASP A 1019 31.26 -34.62 6.40
C ASP A 1019 31.11 -33.10 6.20
N ALA A 1020 30.76 -32.38 7.28
CA ALA A 1020 30.66 -30.92 7.25
C ALA A 1020 32.01 -30.26 6.98
N TYR A 1021 33.07 -30.69 7.68
CA TYR A 1021 34.42 -30.15 7.49
C TYR A 1021 35.01 -30.48 6.12
N ARG A 1022 34.79 -31.69 5.60
CA ARG A 1022 35.21 -32.04 4.23
C ARG A 1022 34.53 -31.13 3.20
N SER A 1023 33.23 -30.87 3.37
CA SER A 1023 32.49 -29.92 2.53
C SER A 1023 33.06 -28.49 2.62
N ALA A 1024 33.42 -28.04 3.83
CA ALA A 1024 34.05 -26.74 4.03
C ALA A 1024 35.43 -26.64 3.35
N VAL A 1025 36.28 -27.68 3.47
CA VAL A 1025 37.59 -27.75 2.80
C VAL A 1025 37.44 -27.67 1.28
N GLU A 1026 36.46 -28.36 0.71
CA GLU A 1026 36.19 -28.30 -0.73
C GLU A 1026 35.84 -26.87 -1.16
N LEU A 1027 34.94 -26.20 -0.43
CA LEU A 1027 34.50 -24.84 -0.74
C LEU A 1027 35.63 -23.81 -0.57
N TRP A 1028 36.41 -23.89 0.51
CA TRP A 1028 37.59 -23.04 0.70
C TRP A 1028 38.65 -23.26 -0.39
N THR A 1029 38.75 -24.47 -0.96
CA THR A 1029 39.66 -24.74 -2.08
C THR A 1029 39.25 -23.99 -3.35
N ARG A 1030 37.95 -23.75 -3.57
CA ARG A 1030 37.44 -23.00 -4.72
C ARG A 1030 37.77 -21.51 -4.67
N LEU A 1031 38.01 -20.95 -3.49
CA LEU A 1031 38.34 -19.53 -3.28
C LEU A 1031 39.84 -19.21 -3.45
N GLY A 1032 40.68 -20.22 -3.68
CA GLY A 1032 42.10 -20.04 -4.00
C GLY A 1032 42.99 -19.69 -2.80
N GLU A 1033 44.06 -18.94 -3.06
CA GLU A 1033 45.10 -18.57 -2.10
C GLU A 1033 44.64 -17.80 -0.84
N PRO A 1034 43.69 -16.84 -0.88
CA PRO A 1034 43.29 -16.11 0.34
C PRO A 1034 42.68 -17.01 1.42
N ALA A 1035 42.32 -18.26 1.10
CA ALA A 1035 41.75 -19.23 2.02
C ALA A 1035 42.74 -20.33 2.48
N ALA A 1036 44.02 -20.25 2.10
CA ALA A 1036 44.99 -21.33 2.28
C ALA A 1036 45.18 -21.76 3.74
N GLU A 1037 45.34 -20.81 4.65
CA GLU A 1037 45.52 -21.07 6.09
C GLU A 1037 44.29 -21.73 6.72
N ARG A 1038 43.09 -21.18 6.43
CA ARG A 1038 41.81 -21.72 6.93
C ARG A 1038 41.59 -23.15 6.44
N ARG A 1039 41.90 -23.40 5.17
CA ARG A 1039 41.84 -24.72 4.53
C ARG A 1039 42.76 -25.73 5.20
N GLU A 1040 44.00 -25.35 5.52
CA GLU A 1040 44.94 -26.27 6.18
C GLU A 1040 44.55 -26.59 7.62
N ALA A 1041 44.06 -25.60 8.38
CA ALA A 1041 43.51 -25.82 9.71
C ALA A 1041 42.36 -26.83 9.69
N LEU A 1042 41.44 -26.70 8.73
CA LEU A 1042 40.32 -27.65 8.56
C LEU A 1042 40.78 -29.05 8.13
N ARG A 1043 41.79 -29.17 7.25
CA ARG A 1043 42.39 -30.47 6.89
C ARG A 1043 43.05 -31.16 8.08
N SER A 1044 43.72 -30.39 8.94
CA SER A 1044 44.24 -30.90 10.21
C SER A 1044 43.12 -31.46 11.08
N ARG A 1045 42.01 -30.72 11.23
CA ARG A 1045 40.85 -31.17 12.01
C ARG A 1045 40.19 -32.44 11.45
N VAL A 1046 40.05 -32.52 10.13
CA VAL A 1046 39.57 -33.72 9.41
C VAL A 1046 40.43 -34.94 9.75
N ARG A 1047 41.77 -34.82 9.66
CA ARG A 1047 42.70 -35.91 10.02
C ARG A 1047 42.56 -36.34 11.48
N THR A 1048 42.40 -35.38 12.40
CA THR A 1048 42.20 -35.69 13.83
C THR A 1048 40.91 -36.49 14.07
N LEU A 1049 39.81 -36.11 13.41
CA LEU A 1049 38.53 -36.83 13.53
C LEU A 1049 38.56 -38.22 12.89
N GLU A 1050 39.24 -38.37 11.76
CA GLU A 1050 39.43 -39.67 11.09
C GLU A 1050 40.24 -40.64 11.94
N ALA A 1051 41.27 -40.15 12.65
CA ALA A 1051 42.08 -40.97 13.54
C ALA A 1051 41.34 -41.40 14.82
N GLY A 1052 40.25 -40.70 15.19
CA GLY A 1052 39.46 -40.99 16.39
C GLY A 1052 38.14 -41.75 16.14
N LEU A 1053 37.82 -42.06 14.88
CA LEU A 1053 36.64 -42.81 14.43
C LEU A 1053 36.99 -44.27 14.14
#